data_AF-A0AAE1A194-F1
#
_entry.id   AF-A0AAE1A194-F1
#
_cell.length_a   1.000
_cell.length_b   1.000
_cell.length_c   1.000
_cell.angle_alpha   90.00
_cell.angle_beta   90.00
_cell.angle_gamma   90.00
#
_symmetry.space_group_name_H-M   'P 1'
#
loop_
_entity.id
_entity.type
_entity.pdbx_description
1 polymer ?
#
loop_
_entity_poly.entity_id
_entity_poly.type
_entity_poly.pdbx_seq_one_letter_code
_entity_poly.pdbx_strand_id
1 'polypeptide(L)'
;MADRTGMQLSYEKKIQCLCQQMQEYSKQMDMIQGELDRTRNQLVTANRELDELKRLLGQREDALSCYESKLEDIKYELREREKNSQRLVENLQEKACKLHEQLQQRESALILCRNEVKSHLAAMDEVKASFQCELQQREMVIKQMKDDLQRIYDDLRQKSEENSQLERAVMDYKARVHQYCCQVKEAESRIACLQDKMQQMECQHAKEKQQCMHDMEEFEKKLNACCNDLCNSQNDLRRMNRCLAEKDEEIQNLNSERSCLARDLQIEKESTCAQMERALSLENDNKEICRLLQQKVKCIKELENALCEKQQELFQCQNCIDELNAKIRELHVGSVGEDNTDLESQLKDCRNKMAKLQAELEDTKHRLEWAVTEMENMAKEIKRLNCELENARKEIFEKNSMIGDLERTIEHTEQDMEARMRRVDEQLQKYEREIKDKTNMIGECEEKCCRYQHSLDEKEAELDQTEQRLKRASVEIQSLLSKAKELEETRDCFLRQLNEQKAQFTELCQEARLQKEQLDRVNEENTETKRDLGCCTRELDNYRREADELRMALQDKDCTLCRLQEEKNCLVGKVTNLQCRLESETTQLTQQMADMKYRLEKEVEQMRTCELELEETNAGLQQKVSIGQRQLAQLEKCYYQKVDALHRENQMMQTKLADKEDQLQATKDCVTLKESEIMRLKLRLCSMDQCNSHLDKPNDTAVPMQGANGCGGCNGAKAKRRSQSCGGPTSRCAEWKVTAATNRMKEQEKESEKREC
;
A
#
# COMPACT_ATOMS: atom_id res chain seq x y z
N MET A 1 -256.43 55.13 -7.21
CA MET A 1 -256.57 53.66 -7.17
C MET A 1 -255.59 53.05 -8.18
N ALA A 2 -255.47 51.72 -8.22
CA ALA A 2 -254.84 50.89 -9.26
C ALA A 2 -253.32 50.96 -9.52
N ASP A 3 -252.67 52.13 -9.66
CA ASP A 3 -251.44 52.18 -10.49
C ASP A 3 -250.22 52.91 -9.88
N ARG A 4 -249.67 52.43 -8.74
CA ARG A 4 -248.40 52.95 -8.16
C ARG A 4 -247.48 51.95 -7.44
N THR A 5 -247.89 50.71 -7.18
CA THR A 5 -247.10 49.75 -6.36
C THR A 5 -245.89 49.14 -7.07
N GLY A 6 -245.74 49.27 -8.39
CA GLY A 6 -244.72 48.55 -9.16
C GLY A 6 -243.26 49.01 -8.98
N MET A 7 -243.00 50.29 -8.66
CA MET A 7 -241.61 50.82 -8.68
C MET A 7 -240.79 50.48 -7.43
N GLN A 8 -241.42 50.24 -6.28
CA GLN A 8 -240.72 50.21 -4.99
C GLN A 8 -239.78 49.00 -4.86
N LEU A 9 -240.11 47.87 -5.49
CA LEU A 9 -239.36 46.61 -5.42
C LEU A 9 -238.03 46.61 -6.21
N SER A 10 -237.77 47.65 -7.03
CA SER A 10 -236.59 47.71 -7.91
C SER A 10 -235.32 48.16 -7.18
N TYR A 11 -235.45 48.93 -6.09
CA TYR A 11 -234.31 49.60 -5.45
C TYR A 11 -233.53 48.72 -4.46
N GLU A 12 -234.20 47.87 -3.67
CA GLU A 12 -233.56 47.07 -2.61
C GLU A 12 -232.51 46.10 -3.14
N LYS A 13 -232.80 45.39 -4.26
CA LYS A 13 -231.85 44.48 -4.91
C LYS A 13 -230.55 45.17 -5.36
N LYS A 14 -230.60 46.48 -5.64
CA LYS A 14 -229.43 47.25 -6.06
C LYS A 14 -228.49 47.57 -4.89
N ILE A 15 -229.03 47.77 -3.69
CA ILE A 15 -228.26 48.00 -2.46
C ILE A 15 -227.51 46.73 -2.04
N GLN A 16 -228.18 45.57 -2.05
CA GLN A 16 -227.58 44.31 -1.65
C GLN A 16 -226.35 43.92 -2.50
N CYS A 17 -226.39 44.20 -3.80
CA CYS A 17 -225.27 44.00 -4.73
C CYS A 17 -224.05 44.88 -4.39
N LEU A 18 -224.28 46.16 -4.05
CA LEU A 18 -223.21 47.09 -3.65
C LEU A 18 -222.53 46.68 -2.34
N CYS A 19 -223.29 46.14 -1.37
CA CYS A 19 -222.72 45.64 -0.12
C CYS A 19 -221.80 44.43 -0.33
N GLN A 20 -222.13 43.52 -1.28
CA GLN A 20 -221.24 42.42 -1.64
C GLN A 20 -219.97 42.93 -2.33
N GLN A 21 -220.07 43.89 -3.26
CA GLN A 21 -218.89 44.52 -3.87
C GLN A 21 -217.96 45.13 -2.80
N MET A 22 -218.49 45.83 -1.80
CA MET A 22 -217.67 46.36 -0.70
C MET A 22 -216.93 45.28 0.11
N GLN A 23 -217.56 44.14 0.39
CA GLN A 23 -216.89 43.03 1.09
C GLN A 23 -215.78 42.39 0.23
N GLU A 24 -216.01 42.22 -1.07
CA GLU A 24 -214.98 41.73 -1.99
C GLU A 24 -213.81 42.71 -2.13
N TYR A 25 -214.08 44.02 -2.20
CA TYR A 25 -213.01 45.04 -2.17
C TYR A 25 -212.24 45.06 -0.84
N SER A 26 -212.88 44.82 0.30
CA SER A 26 -212.17 44.70 1.59
C SER A 26 -211.19 43.53 1.57
N LYS A 27 -211.62 42.33 1.15
CA LYS A 27 -210.73 41.17 1.02
C LYS A 27 -209.58 41.42 0.06
N GLN A 28 -209.83 42.14 -1.05
CA GLN A 28 -208.79 42.52 -2.00
C GLN A 28 -207.75 43.44 -1.35
N MET A 29 -208.17 44.45 -0.55
CA MET A 29 -207.25 45.30 0.20
C MET A 29 -206.44 44.50 1.24
N ASP A 30 -207.07 43.61 2.02
CA ASP A 30 -206.37 42.78 3.01
C ASP A 30 -205.34 41.85 2.35
N MET A 31 -205.68 41.28 1.19
CA MET A 31 -204.79 40.41 0.41
C MET A 31 -203.60 41.18 -0.18
N ILE A 32 -203.86 42.37 -0.76
CA ILE A 32 -202.83 43.28 -1.28
C ILE A 32 -201.91 43.75 -0.14
N GLN A 33 -202.45 44.10 1.03
CA GLN A 33 -201.66 44.50 2.21
C GLN A 33 -200.74 43.36 2.67
N GLY A 34 -201.25 42.12 2.72
CA GLY A 34 -200.46 40.93 3.02
C GLY A 34 -199.33 40.66 2.01
N GLU A 35 -199.52 40.99 0.73
CA GLU A 35 -198.46 40.94 -0.29
C GLU A 35 -197.44 42.08 -0.15
N LEU A 36 -197.90 43.27 0.22
CA LEU A 36 -197.07 44.45 0.51
C LEU A 36 -196.14 44.20 1.70
N ASP A 37 -196.63 43.56 2.75
CA ASP A 37 -195.81 43.25 3.93
C ASP A 37 -194.88 42.04 3.70
N ARG A 38 -195.27 41.05 2.87
CA ARG A 38 -194.33 40.01 2.40
C ARG A 38 -193.18 40.61 1.60
N THR A 39 -193.48 41.46 0.62
CA THR A 39 -192.46 42.10 -0.23
C THR A 39 -191.59 43.08 0.55
N ARG A 40 -192.13 43.81 1.54
CA ARG A 40 -191.31 44.56 2.52
C ARG A 40 -190.35 43.68 3.30
N ASN A 41 -190.81 42.56 3.84
CA ASN A 41 -189.95 41.66 4.62
C ASN A 41 -188.87 41.01 3.74
N GLN A 42 -189.18 40.67 2.48
CA GLN A 42 -188.18 40.24 1.49
C GLN A 42 -187.15 41.34 1.21
N LEU A 43 -187.58 42.58 0.99
CA LEU A 43 -186.70 43.73 0.77
C LEU A 43 -185.76 44.01 1.97
N VAL A 44 -186.28 43.92 3.20
CA VAL A 44 -185.48 44.06 4.43
C VAL A 44 -184.44 42.95 4.58
N THR A 45 -184.78 41.71 4.21
CA THR A 45 -183.84 40.59 4.22
C THR A 45 -182.75 40.76 3.14
N ALA A 46 -183.15 41.07 1.90
CA ALA A 46 -182.20 41.32 0.81
C ALA A 46 -181.24 42.50 1.10
N ASN A 47 -181.72 43.55 1.77
CA ASN A 47 -180.86 44.66 2.21
C ASN A 47 -179.83 44.23 3.26
N ARG A 48 -180.19 43.33 4.20
CA ARG A 48 -179.23 42.77 5.17
C ARG A 48 -178.18 41.90 4.48
N GLU A 49 -178.59 41.05 3.54
CA GLU A 49 -177.68 40.24 2.73
C GLU A 49 -176.73 41.11 1.89
N LEU A 50 -177.26 42.19 1.30
CA LEU A 50 -176.47 43.19 0.57
C LEU A 50 -175.42 43.85 1.47
N ASP A 51 -175.77 44.24 2.69
CA ASP A 51 -174.85 44.90 3.63
C ASP A 51 -173.82 43.93 4.22
N GLU A 52 -174.21 42.66 4.46
CA GLU A 52 -173.28 41.57 4.81
C GLU A 52 -172.27 41.33 3.68
N LEU A 53 -172.72 41.32 2.42
CA LEU A 53 -171.87 41.18 1.24
C LEU A 53 -170.93 42.38 1.05
N LYS A 54 -171.40 43.63 1.28
CA LYS A 54 -170.52 44.82 1.30
C LYS A 54 -169.44 44.72 2.38
N ARG A 55 -169.81 44.27 3.59
CA ARG A 55 -168.88 44.07 4.71
C ARG A 55 -167.82 43.01 4.37
N LEU A 56 -168.23 41.93 3.70
CA LEU A 56 -167.32 40.90 3.22
C LEU A 56 -166.44 41.37 2.05
N LEU A 57 -166.96 42.22 1.15
CA LEU A 57 -166.19 42.83 0.06
C LEU A 57 -165.06 43.70 0.63
N GLY A 58 -165.37 44.65 1.52
CA GLY A 58 -164.37 45.51 2.16
C GLY A 58 -163.30 44.70 2.91
N GLN A 59 -163.69 43.66 3.65
CA GLN A 59 -162.73 42.76 4.31
C GLN A 59 -161.84 41.97 3.34
N ARG A 60 -162.22 41.82 2.07
CA ARG A 60 -161.37 41.25 1.02
C ARG A 60 -160.49 42.31 0.35
N GLU A 61 -160.99 43.53 0.19
CA GLU A 61 -160.24 44.68 -0.32
C GLU A 61 -159.10 45.07 0.65
N ASP A 62 -159.40 45.17 1.96
CA ASP A 62 -158.41 45.37 3.04
C ASP A 62 -157.32 44.28 3.01
N ALA A 63 -157.74 43.01 2.86
CA ALA A 63 -156.83 41.87 2.82
C ALA A 63 -155.96 41.87 1.56
N LEU A 64 -156.52 42.21 0.39
CA LEU A 64 -155.77 42.36 -0.86
C LEU A 64 -154.73 43.47 -0.74
N SER A 65 -155.11 44.66 -0.25
CA SER A 65 -154.18 45.77 -0.03
C SER A 65 -153.03 45.39 0.93
N CYS A 66 -153.32 44.61 1.98
CA CYS A 66 -152.30 44.07 2.88
C CYS A 66 -151.35 43.07 2.19
N TYR A 67 -151.82 42.27 1.23
CA TYR A 67 -150.97 41.38 0.44
C TYR A 67 -150.19 42.12 -0.64
N GLU A 68 -150.76 43.15 -1.26
CA GLU A 68 -150.09 44.02 -2.24
C GLU A 68 -148.91 44.76 -1.58
N SER A 69 -149.12 45.38 -0.42
CA SER A 69 -148.06 46.00 0.38
C SER A 69 -146.92 45.02 0.70
N LYS A 70 -147.22 43.83 1.23
CA LYS A 70 -146.19 42.80 1.52
C LYS A 70 -145.46 42.34 0.26
N LEU A 71 -146.13 42.30 -0.88
CA LEU A 71 -145.56 41.92 -2.16
C LEU A 71 -144.66 43.03 -2.72
N GLU A 72 -144.94 44.30 -2.42
CA GLU A 72 -144.02 45.42 -2.68
C GLU A 72 -142.81 45.44 -1.74
N ASP A 73 -142.99 45.14 -0.44
CA ASP A 73 -141.88 44.97 0.51
C ASP A 73 -140.91 43.87 0.04
N ILE A 74 -141.43 42.71 -0.36
CA ILE A 74 -140.64 41.59 -0.90
C ILE A 74 -139.95 41.99 -2.22
N LYS A 75 -140.61 42.72 -3.12
CA LYS A 75 -139.98 43.28 -4.33
C LYS A 75 -138.85 44.26 -3.97
N TYR A 76 -138.99 45.06 -2.92
CA TYR A 76 -137.97 46.00 -2.46
C TYR A 76 -136.76 45.25 -1.86
N GLU A 77 -136.98 44.29 -0.96
CA GLU A 77 -135.93 43.43 -0.41
C GLU A 77 -135.15 42.69 -1.50
N LEU A 78 -135.83 42.15 -2.51
CA LEU A 78 -135.18 41.45 -3.62
C LEU A 78 -134.30 42.40 -4.44
N ARG A 79 -134.77 43.61 -4.75
CA ARG A 79 -133.98 44.63 -5.45
C ARG A 79 -132.75 45.08 -4.65
N GLU A 80 -132.86 45.23 -3.33
CA GLU A 80 -131.70 45.58 -2.49
C GLU A 80 -130.73 44.40 -2.31
N ARG A 81 -131.22 43.15 -2.21
CA ARG A 81 -130.34 41.97 -2.28
C ARG A 81 -129.61 41.91 -3.63
N GLU A 82 -130.32 42.10 -4.73
CA GLU A 82 -129.77 42.12 -6.10
C GLU A 82 -128.68 43.19 -6.26
N LYS A 83 -128.94 44.44 -5.86
CA LYS A 83 -127.93 45.52 -5.84
C LYS A 83 -126.71 45.17 -4.99
N ASN A 84 -126.90 44.54 -3.83
CA ASN A 84 -125.79 44.20 -2.94
C ASN A 84 -124.99 42.98 -3.46
N SER A 85 -125.64 42.02 -4.10
CA SER A 85 -124.97 40.94 -4.85
C SER A 85 -124.19 41.49 -6.05
N GLN A 86 -124.78 42.41 -6.82
CA GLN A 86 -124.12 43.08 -7.94
C GLN A 86 -122.87 43.84 -7.49
N ARG A 87 -122.98 44.69 -6.45
CA ARG A 87 -121.84 45.36 -5.81
C ARG A 87 -120.77 44.38 -5.35
N LEU A 88 -121.15 43.22 -4.78
CA LEU A 88 -120.18 42.21 -4.34
C LEU A 88 -119.45 41.57 -5.54
N VAL A 89 -120.16 41.26 -6.63
CA VAL A 89 -119.56 40.76 -7.87
C VAL A 89 -118.60 41.79 -8.47
N GLU A 90 -118.99 43.05 -8.56
CA GLU A 90 -118.15 44.16 -9.04
C GLU A 90 -116.87 44.31 -8.18
N ASN A 91 -117.00 44.28 -6.85
CA ASN A 91 -115.85 44.33 -5.94
C ASN A 91 -114.92 43.10 -6.04
N LEU A 92 -115.47 41.92 -6.36
CA LEU A 92 -114.67 40.71 -6.58
C LEU A 92 -113.98 40.72 -7.95
N GLN A 93 -114.66 41.23 -8.98
CA GLN A 93 -114.10 41.41 -10.33
C GLN A 93 -112.98 42.44 -10.33
N GLU A 94 -113.15 43.58 -9.66
CA GLU A 94 -112.10 44.60 -9.54
C GLU A 94 -110.85 44.06 -8.80
N LYS A 95 -111.05 43.25 -7.74
CA LYS A 95 -109.96 42.55 -7.05
C LYS A 95 -109.29 41.50 -7.93
N ALA A 96 -110.04 40.76 -8.74
CA ALA A 96 -109.48 39.78 -9.68
C ALA A 96 -108.63 40.47 -10.76
N CYS A 97 -109.09 41.60 -11.32
CA CYS A 97 -108.31 42.40 -12.26
C CYS A 97 -107.00 42.90 -11.63
N LYS A 98 -107.06 43.53 -10.44
CA LYS A 98 -105.87 44.02 -9.72
C LYS A 98 -104.87 42.91 -9.39
N LEU A 99 -105.34 41.71 -9.04
CA LEU A 99 -104.47 40.55 -8.80
C LEU A 99 -103.87 40.00 -10.10
N HIS A 100 -104.61 40.02 -11.21
CA HIS A 100 -104.11 39.62 -12.52
C HIS A 100 -103.02 40.58 -13.05
N GLU A 101 -103.23 41.89 -12.93
CA GLU A 101 -102.23 42.93 -13.24
C GLU A 101 -100.95 42.75 -12.42
N GLN A 102 -101.09 42.53 -11.10
CA GLN A 102 -99.94 42.26 -10.22
C GLN A 102 -99.22 40.97 -10.60
N LEU A 103 -99.94 39.91 -10.95
CA LEU A 103 -99.35 38.65 -11.40
C LEU A 103 -98.56 38.84 -12.70
N GLN A 104 -99.15 39.52 -13.70
CA GLN A 104 -98.51 39.82 -14.98
C GLN A 104 -97.24 40.69 -14.81
N GLN A 105 -97.26 41.66 -13.90
CA GLN A 105 -96.07 42.45 -13.53
C GLN A 105 -94.98 41.58 -12.91
N ARG A 106 -95.34 40.63 -12.03
CA ARG A 106 -94.38 39.69 -11.41
C ARG A 106 -93.81 38.69 -12.42
N GLU A 107 -94.62 38.16 -13.33
CA GLU A 107 -94.16 37.33 -14.45
C GLU A 107 -93.18 38.08 -15.35
N SER A 108 -93.50 39.34 -15.70
CA SER A 108 -92.62 40.20 -16.49
C SER A 108 -91.26 40.41 -15.81
N ALA A 109 -91.25 40.70 -14.51
CA ALA A 109 -90.01 40.83 -13.72
C ALA A 109 -89.23 39.50 -13.63
N LEU A 110 -89.90 38.37 -13.44
CA LEU A 110 -89.27 37.05 -13.43
C LEU A 110 -88.64 36.68 -14.78
N ILE A 111 -89.26 37.08 -15.90
CA ILE A 111 -88.70 36.90 -17.25
C ILE A 111 -87.42 37.74 -17.43
N LEU A 112 -87.41 38.99 -16.96
CA LEU A 112 -86.21 39.84 -16.99
C LEU A 112 -85.07 39.21 -16.17
N CYS A 113 -85.28 38.90 -14.89
CA CYS A 113 -84.26 38.27 -14.06
C CYS A 113 -83.79 36.91 -14.59
N ARG A 114 -84.67 36.12 -15.21
CA ARG A 114 -84.29 34.86 -15.88
C ARG A 114 -83.36 35.10 -17.08
N ASN A 115 -83.53 36.20 -17.80
CA ASN A 115 -82.69 36.56 -18.94
C ASN A 115 -81.36 37.21 -18.50
N GLU A 116 -81.37 38.03 -17.45
CA GLU A 116 -80.17 38.54 -16.78
C GLU A 116 -79.27 37.40 -16.29
N VAL A 117 -79.83 36.42 -15.57
CA VAL A 117 -79.10 35.23 -15.09
C VAL A 117 -78.52 34.41 -16.25
N LYS A 118 -79.25 34.23 -17.36
CA LYS A 118 -78.70 33.58 -18.57
C LYS A 118 -77.53 34.36 -19.16
N SER A 119 -77.64 35.70 -19.23
CA SER A 119 -76.59 36.56 -19.77
C SER A 119 -75.33 36.50 -18.91
N HIS A 120 -75.47 36.50 -17.59
CA HIS A 120 -74.35 36.32 -16.67
C HIS A 120 -73.72 34.93 -16.77
N LEU A 121 -74.51 33.87 -16.94
CA LEU A 121 -73.97 32.52 -17.16
C LEU A 121 -73.17 32.44 -18.47
N ALA A 122 -73.68 33.00 -19.57
CA ALA A 122 -72.97 33.03 -20.86
C ALA A 122 -71.62 33.79 -20.74
N ALA A 123 -71.63 34.99 -20.13
CA ALA A 123 -70.41 35.75 -19.90
C ALA A 123 -69.39 35.03 -19.00
N MET A 124 -69.86 34.26 -18.00
CA MET A 124 -68.99 33.44 -17.15
C MET A 124 -68.38 32.25 -17.90
N ASP A 125 -69.11 31.60 -18.82
CA ASP A 125 -68.56 30.54 -19.67
C ASP A 125 -67.60 31.10 -20.74
N GLU A 126 -67.82 32.30 -21.27
CA GLU A 126 -66.88 33.01 -22.16
C GLU A 126 -65.56 33.34 -21.43
N VAL A 127 -65.64 33.92 -20.22
CA VAL A 127 -64.46 34.22 -19.38
C VAL A 127 -63.69 32.94 -19.03
N LYS A 128 -64.40 31.85 -18.70
CA LYS A 128 -63.82 30.53 -18.44
C LYS A 128 -63.13 29.94 -19.67
N ALA A 129 -63.69 30.10 -20.86
CA ALA A 129 -63.05 29.70 -22.11
C ALA A 129 -61.78 30.51 -22.41
N SER A 130 -61.80 31.83 -22.12
CA SER A 130 -60.61 32.70 -22.22
C SER A 130 -59.49 32.22 -21.28
N PHE A 131 -59.80 31.97 -20.01
CA PHE A 131 -58.81 31.45 -19.05
C PHE A 131 -58.28 30.06 -19.45
N GLN A 132 -59.11 29.20 -20.04
CA GLN A 132 -58.65 27.89 -20.53
C GLN A 132 -57.70 28.02 -21.73
N CYS A 133 -57.93 28.98 -22.63
CA CYS A 133 -57.02 29.31 -23.73
C CYS A 133 -55.69 29.88 -23.22
N GLU A 134 -55.73 30.82 -22.27
CA GLU A 134 -54.53 31.35 -21.60
C GLU A 134 -53.72 30.24 -20.91
N LEU A 135 -54.38 29.30 -20.23
CA LEU A 135 -53.72 28.17 -19.57
C LEU A 135 -52.93 27.34 -20.59
N GLN A 136 -53.58 26.96 -21.70
CA GLN A 136 -52.95 26.19 -22.78
C GLN A 136 -51.77 26.93 -23.43
N GLN A 137 -51.87 28.25 -23.63
CA GLN A 137 -50.76 29.07 -24.12
C GLN A 137 -49.58 29.07 -23.13
N ARG A 138 -49.84 29.22 -21.82
CA ARG A 138 -48.81 29.16 -20.78
C ARG A 138 -48.18 27.77 -20.69
N GLU A 139 -48.96 26.70 -20.83
CA GLU A 139 -48.45 25.31 -20.90
C GLU A 139 -47.53 25.09 -22.10
N MET A 140 -47.88 25.63 -23.28
CA MET A 140 -47.02 25.59 -24.47
C MET A 140 -45.71 26.36 -24.27
N VAL A 141 -45.75 27.55 -23.66
CA VAL A 141 -44.53 28.33 -23.35
C VAL A 141 -43.66 27.59 -22.32
N ILE A 142 -44.25 27.03 -21.27
CA ILE A 142 -43.53 26.22 -20.27
C ILE A 142 -42.89 24.98 -20.91
N LYS A 143 -43.55 24.36 -21.91
CA LYS A 143 -42.94 23.26 -22.67
C LYS A 143 -41.75 23.76 -23.50
N GLN A 144 -41.90 24.85 -24.26
CA GLN A 144 -40.82 25.41 -25.06
C GLN A 144 -39.60 25.76 -24.20
N MET A 145 -39.81 26.39 -23.04
CA MET A 145 -38.74 26.69 -22.08
C MET A 145 -38.03 25.44 -21.54
N LYS A 146 -38.73 24.31 -21.36
CA LYS A 146 -38.11 23.03 -20.98
C LYS A 146 -37.28 22.44 -22.12
N ASP A 147 -37.81 22.46 -23.33
CA ASP A 147 -37.12 21.96 -24.54
C ASP A 147 -35.85 22.80 -24.82
N ASP A 148 -35.87 24.11 -24.54
CA ASP A 148 -34.69 25.00 -24.66
C ASP A 148 -33.69 24.84 -23.50
N LEU A 149 -34.15 24.66 -22.25
CA LEU A 149 -33.27 24.34 -21.13
C LEU A 149 -32.53 23.01 -21.34
N GLN A 150 -33.19 22.02 -21.94
CA GLN A 150 -32.56 20.74 -22.29
C GLN A 150 -31.45 20.93 -23.33
N ARG A 151 -31.69 21.72 -24.39
CA ARG A 151 -30.66 22.07 -25.40
C ARG A 151 -29.44 22.71 -24.75
N ILE A 152 -29.66 23.73 -23.92
CA ILE A 152 -28.58 24.44 -23.21
C ILE A 152 -27.80 23.49 -22.28
N TYR A 153 -28.46 22.53 -21.64
CA TYR A 153 -27.80 21.53 -20.79
C TYR A 153 -26.93 20.56 -21.62
N ASP A 154 -27.43 20.08 -22.76
CA ASP A 154 -26.69 19.19 -23.65
C ASP A 154 -25.50 19.91 -24.34
N ASP A 155 -25.67 21.18 -24.74
CA ASP A 155 -24.58 22.04 -25.25
C ASP A 155 -23.50 22.28 -24.17
N LEU A 156 -23.91 22.62 -22.94
CA LEU A 156 -23.00 22.82 -21.81
C LEU A 156 -22.23 21.53 -21.48
N ARG A 157 -22.91 20.38 -21.54
CA ARG A 157 -22.28 19.07 -21.38
C ARG A 157 -21.25 18.82 -22.48
N GLN A 158 -21.59 19.04 -23.76
CA GLN A 158 -20.63 18.89 -24.85
C GLN A 158 -19.41 19.80 -24.64
N LYS A 159 -19.61 21.05 -24.22
CA LYS A 159 -18.52 21.99 -23.92
C LYS A 159 -17.67 21.56 -22.73
N SER A 160 -18.25 20.91 -21.71
CA SER A 160 -17.47 20.26 -20.64
C SER A 160 -16.65 19.08 -21.16
N GLU A 161 -17.22 18.23 -22.02
CA GLU A 161 -16.52 17.08 -22.61
C GLU A 161 -15.41 17.53 -23.59
N GLU A 162 -15.58 18.65 -24.29
CA GLU A 162 -14.52 19.33 -25.08
C GLU A 162 -13.43 19.91 -24.18
N ASN A 163 -13.78 20.63 -23.10
CA ASN A 163 -12.80 21.21 -22.19
C ASN A 163 -11.93 20.13 -21.52
N SER A 164 -12.53 19.03 -21.07
CA SER A 164 -11.77 17.88 -20.54
C SER A 164 -11.01 17.06 -21.60
N GLN A 165 -11.16 17.35 -22.90
CA GLN A 165 -10.22 16.89 -23.93
C GLN A 165 -9.02 17.84 -24.04
N LEU A 166 -9.26 19.16 -24.02
CA LEU A 166 -8.21 20.18 -24.04
C LEU A 166 -7.30 20.11 -22.80
N GLU A 167 -7.87 19.88 -21.62
CA GLU A 167 -7.11 19.68 -20.37
C GLU A 167 -6.13 18.50 -20.47
N ARG A 168 -6.59 17.36 -21.03
CA ARG A 168 -5.73 16.19 -21.29
C ARG A 168 -4.62 16.52 -22.29
N ALA A 169 -4.94 17.18 -23.40
CA ALA A 169 -3.93 17.61 -24.37
C ALA A 169 -2.90 18.56 -23.73
N VAL A 170 -3.31 19.48 -22.86
CA VAL A 170 -2.41 20.37 -22.10
C VAL A 170 -1.53 19.58 -21.13
N MET A 171 -2.03 18.51 -20.50
CA MET A 171 -1.20 17.62 -19.68
C MET A 171 -0.17 16.86 -20.53
N ASP A 172 -0.56 16.32 -21.68
CA ASP A 172 0.34 15.64 -22.61
C ASP A 172 1.45 16.58 -23.14
N TYR A 173 1.10 17.82 -23.50
CA TYR A 173 2.08 18.83 -23.90
C TYR A 173 3.02 19.21 -22.74
N LYS A 174 2.51 19.37 -21.50
CA LYS A 174 3.36 19.60 -20.32
C LYS A 174 4.32 18.43 -20.06
N ALA A 175 3.87 17.19 -20.22
CA ALA A 175 4.70 16.00 -20.08
C ALA A 175 5.81 15.95 -21.15
N ARG A 176 5.48 16.24 -22.43
CA ARG A 176 6.48 16.34 -23.51
C ARG A 176 7.49 17.45 -23.28
N VAL A 177 7.05 18.64 -22.86
CA VAL A 177 7.96 19.75 -22.52
C VAL A 177 8.89 19.36 -21.37
N HIS A 178 8.38 18.71 -20.33
CA HIS A 178 9.22 18.20 -19.23
C HIS A 178 10.25 17.17 -19.73
N GLN A 179 9.85 16.23 -20.60
CA GLN A 179 10.75 15.27 -21.23
C GLN A 179 11.87 15.95 -22.03
N TYR A 180 11.54 16.97 -22.83
CA TYR A 180 12.55 17.76 -23.57
C TYR A 180 13.47 18.54 -22.62
N CYS A 181 12.95 19.12 -21.54
CA CYS A 181 13.79 19.77 -20.52
C CYS A 181 14.77 18.79 -19.84
N CYS A 182 14.36 17.53 -19.60
CA CYS A 182 15.27 16.49 -19.12
C CYS A 182 16.35 16.14 -20.16
N GLN A 183 15.98 15.97 -21.43
CA GLN A 183 16.93 15.70 -22.51
C GLN A 183 17.94 16.84 -22.72
N VAL A 184 17.50 18.10 -22.57
CA VAL A 184 18.40 19.28 -22.59
C VAL A 184 19.37 19.24 -21.41
N LYS A 185 18.91 18.97 -20.18
CA LYS A 185 19.79 18.82 -19.02
C LYS A 185 20.80 17.67 -19.14
N GLU A 186 20.41 16.57 -19.76
CA GLU A 186 21.35 15.50 -20.11
C GLU A 186 22.39 15.96 -21.13
N ALA A 187 21.99 16.71 -22.17
CA ALA A 187 22.91 17.26 -23.16
C ALA A 187 23.87 18.28 -22.55
N GLU A 188 23.39 19.19 -21.70
CA GLU A 188 24.19 20.15 -20.92
C GLU A 188 25.22 19.41 -20.03
N SER A 189 24.80 18.34 -19.34
CA SER A 189 25.68 17.52 -18.50
C SER A 189 26.75 16.79 -19.33
N ARG A 190 26.40 16.31 -20.53
CA ARG A 190 27.37 15.71 -21.48
C ARG A 190 28.35 16.75 -22.02
N ILE A 191 27.88 17.97 -22.32
CA ILE A 191 28.72 19.09 -22.76
C ILE A 191 29.72 19.49 -21.67
N ALA A 192 29.27 19.63 -20.41
CA ALA A 192 30.16 19.91 -19.28
C ALA A 192 31.25 18.84 -19.12
N CYS A 193 30.88 17.54 -19.14
CA CYS A 193 31.83 16.44 -19.08
C CYS A 193 32.83 16.42 -20.26
N LEU A 194 32.42 16.89 -21.45
CA LEU A 194 33.31 17.04 -22.60
C LEU A 194 34.23 18.27 -22.46
N GLN A 195 33.75 19.37 -21.88
CA GLN A 195 34.55 20.55 -21.56
C GLN A 195 35.62 20.24 -20.49
N ASP A 196 35.27 19.53 -19.42
CA ASP A 196 36.22 19.06 -18.41
C ASP A 196 37.31 18.18 -19.04
N LYS A 197 36.94 17.24 -19.92
CA LYS A 197 37.89 16.40 -20.66
C LYS A 197 38.76 17.22 -21.61
N MET A 198 38.21 18.23 -22.28
CA MET A 198 38.97 19.13 -23.15
C MET A 198 40.03 19.89 -22.33
N GLN A 199 39.65 20.50 -21.20
CA GLN A 199 40.57 21.18 -20.30
C GLN A 199 41.63 20.23 -19.71
N GLN A 200 41.27 18.98 -19.40
CA GLN A 200 42.23 17.96 -18.97
C GLN A 200 43.24 17.64 -20.07
N MET A 201 42.80 17.47 -21.32
CA MET A 201 43.68 17.23 -22.46
C MET A 201 44.56 18.45 -22.79
N GLU A 202 44.04 19.68 -22.68
CA GLU A 202 44.80 20.92 -22.84
C GLU A 202 45.88 21.06 -21.75
N CYS A 203 45.53 20.77 -20.49
CA CYS A 203 46.46 20.75 -19.35
C CYS A 203 47.53 19.65 -19.51
N GLN A 204 47.15 18.48 -20.00
CA GLN A 204 48.07 17.36 -20.26
C GLN A 204 49.04 17.70 -21.39
N HIS A 205 48.54 18.19 -22.52
CA HIS A 205 49.36 18.66 -23.64
C HIS A 205 50.29 19.82 -23.24
N ALA A 206 49.85 20.73 -22.35
CA ALA A 206 50.70 21.78 -21.81
C ALA A 206 51.87 21.24 -20.96
N LYS A 207 51.63 20.20 -20.14
CA LYS A 207 52.67 19.49 -19.38
C LYS A 207 53.62 18.73 -20.29
N GLU A 208 53.09 18.00 -21.28
CA GLU A 208 53.89 17.26 -22.26
C GLU A 208 54.76 18.20 -23.09
N LYS A 209 54.26 19.38 -23.45
CA LYS A 209 55.05 20.45 -24.08
C LYS A 209 56.15 20.98 -23.15
N GLN A 210 55.87 21.19 -21.86
CA GLN A 210 56.90 21.60 -20.89
C GLN A 210 57.98 20.53 -20.70
N GLN A 211 57.58 19.25 -20.58
CA GLN A 211 58.51 18.13 -20.49
C GLN A 211 59.38 18.02 -21.74
N CYS A 212 58.78 18.09 -22.93
CA CYS A 212 59.51 18.05 -24.21
C CYS A 212 60.52 19.20 -24.34
N MET A 213 60.19 20.42 -23.88
CA MET A 213 61.18 21.51 -23.82
C MET A 213 62.31 21.22 -22.82
N HIS A 214 62.00 20.66 -21.64
CA HIS A 214 63.01 20.32 -20.64
C HIS A 214 63.95 19.20 -21.12
N ASP A 215 63.39 18.17 -21.76
CA ASP A 215 64.14 17.09 -22.40
C ASP A 215 65.03 17.65 -23.53
N MET A 216 64.51 18.59 -24.34
CA MET A 216 65.28 19.26 -25.39
C MET A 216 66.43 20.10 -24.81
N GLU A 217 66.20 20.86 -23.74
CA GLU A 217 67.28 21.57 -23.02
C GLU A 217 68.33 20.61 -22.45
N GLU A 218 67.91 19.44 -21.93
CA GLU A 218 68.85 18.40 -21.51
C GLU A 218 69.66 17.84 -22.68
N PHE A 219 69.03 17.60 -23.84
CA PHE A 219 69.72 17.16 -25.04
C PHE A 219 70.69 18.23 -25.57
N GLU A 220 70.33 19.52 -25.53
CA GLU A 220 71.26 20.61 -25.85
C GLU A 220 72.44 20.67 -24.87
N LYS A 221 72.21 20.51 -23.56
CA LYS A 221 73.29 20.46 -22.55
C LYS A 221 74.24 19.27 -22.80
N LYS A 222 73.69 18.09 -23.12
CA LYS A 222 74.45 16.88 -23.46
C LYS A 222 75.22 17.03 -24.79
N LEU A 223 74.58 17.60 -25.81
CA LEU A 223 75.20 17.86 -27.11
C LEU A 223 76.37 18.86 -26.99
N ASN A 224 76.18 19.95 -26.25
CA ASN A 224 77.23 20.94 -25.99
C ASN A 224 78.42 20.32 -25.23
N ALA A 225 78.19 19.41 -24.27
CA ALA A 225 79.26 18.65 -23.63
C ALA A 225 80.05 17.80 -24.65
N CYS A 226 79.36 16.99 -25.47
CA CYS A 226 80.00 16.19 -26.50
C CYS A 226 80.76 17.03 -27.55
N CYS A 227 80.26 18.21 -27.90
CA CYS A 227 80.95 19.15 -28.79
C CYS A 227 82.25 19.71 -28.17
N ASN A 228 82.26 19.98 -26.86
CA ASN A 228 83.47 20.39 -26.14
C ASN A 228 84.49 19.25 -26.07
N ASP A 229 84.06 18.03 -25.76
CA ASP A 229 84.93 16.84 -25.71
C ASP A 229 85.52 16.50 -27.08
N LEU A 230 84.74 16.67 -28.16
CA LEU A 230 85.23 16.55 -29.53
C LEU A 230 86.25 17.65 -29.88
N CYS A 231 86.03 18.89 -29.42
CA CYS A 231 86.98 19.99 -29.61
C CYS A 231 88.32 19.72 -28.89
N ASN A 232 88.27 19.23 -27.65
CA ASN A 232 89.43 18.80 -26.88
C ASN A 232 90.19 17.67 -27.60
N SER A 233 89.48 16.62 -28.02
CA SER A 233 90.04 15.50 -28.78
C SER A 233 90.69 15.94 -30.10
N GLN A 234 90.09 16.93 -30.79
CA GLN A 234 90.65 17.51 -32.01
C GLN A 234 91.92 18.33 -31.72
N ASN A 235 92.02 18.98 -30.56
CA ASN A 235 93.22 19.72 -30.15
C ASN A 235 94.39 18.80 -29.80
N ASP A 236 94.13 17.64 -29.19
CA ASP A 236 95.18 16.64 -28.94
C ASP A 236 95.62 15.93 -30.23
N LEU A 237 94.71 15.68 -31.19
CA LEU A 237 95.10 15.28 -32.55
C LEU A 237 96.01 16.33 -33.23
N ARG A 238 95.72 17.63 -33.07
CA ARG A 238 96.59 18.75 -33.52
C ARG A 238 97.92 18.84 -32.76
N ARG A 239 98.10 18.16 -31.63
CA ARG A 239 99.40 18.00 -30.96
C ARG A 239 100.15 16.80 -31.52
N MET A 240 99.51 15.64 -31.58
CA MET A 240 100.11 14.40 -32.10
C MET A 240 100.60 14.57 -33.55
N ASN A 241 99.81 15.22 -34.41
CA ASN A 241 100.21 15.48 -35.80
C ASN A 241 101.41 16.44 -35.94
N ARG A 242 101.67 17.32 -34.96
CA ARG A 242 102.89 18.15 -34.95
C ARG A 242 104.11 17.35 -34.53
N CYS A 243 103.99 16.55 -33.48
CA CYS A 243 105.05 15.64 -33.05
C CYS A 243 105.42 14.61 -34.14
N LEU A 244 104.45 14.18 -34.97
CA LEU A 244 104.73 13.36 -36.15
C LEU A 244 105.46 14.14 -37.24
N ALA A 245 105.03 15.35 -37.58
CA ALA A 245 105.71 16.18 -38.58
C ALA A 245 107.17 16.51 -38.19
N GLU A 246 107.44 16.79 -36.91
CA GLU A 246 108.78 16.97 -36.35
C GLU A 246 109.67 15.71 -36.52
N LYS A 247 109.07 14.51 -36.50
CA LYS A 247 109.78 13.24 -36.71
C LYS A 247 109.95 12.90 -38.20
N ASP A 248 109.01 13.25 -39.05
CA ASP A 248 109.17 13.13 -40.51
C ASP A 248 110.27 14.08 -41.03
N GLU A 249 110.41 15.28 -40.46
CA GLU A 249 111.50 16.22 -40.77
C GLU A 249 112.87 15.68 -40.31
N GLU A 250 112.96 15.08 -39.12
CA GLU A 250 114.17 14.37 -38.65
C GLU A 250 114.55 13.20 -39.58
N ILE A 251 113.56 12.43 -40.07
CA ILE A 251 113.75 11.37 -41.06
C ILE A 251 114.21 11.92 -42.41
N GLN A 252 113.66 13.05 -42.89
CA GLN A 252 114.11 13.69 -44.13
C GLN A 252 115.58 14.14 -44.05
N ASN A 253 115.99 14.71 -42.93
CA ASN A 253 117.37 15.14 -42.72
C ASN A 253 118.35 13.94 -42.80
N LEU A 254 118.07 12.83 -42.11
CA LEU A 254 118.86 11.58 -42.20
C LEU A 254 118.84 10.97 -43.62
N ASN A 255 117.72 11.09 -44.34
CA ASN A 255 117.66 10.65 -45.74
C ASN A 255 118.53 11.53 -46.66
N SER A 256 118.64 12.84 -46.38
CA SER A 256 119.42 13.77 -47.19
C SER A 256 120.92 13.52 -47.08
N GLU A 257 121.46 13.20 -45.89
CA GLU A 257 122.84 12.74 -45.71
C GLU A 257 123.11 11.47 -46.51
N ARG A 258 122.24 10.47 -46.37
CA ARG A 258 122.30 9.22 -47.15
C ARG A 258 122.30 9.48 -48.66
N SER A 259 121.52 10.46 -49.13
CA SER A 259 121.45 10.84 -50.53
C SER A 259 122.66 11.66 -51.03
N CYS A 260 123.42 12.33 -50.16
CA CYS A 260 124.73 12.88 -50.53
C CYS A 260 125.73 11.75 -50.76
N LEU A 261 125.91 10.86 -49.77
CA LEU A 261 126.82 9.72 -49.84
C LEU A 261 126.51 8.79 -51.04
N ALA A 262 125.24 8.67 -51.43
CA ALA A 262 124.83 7.91 -52.61
C ALA A 262 125.12 8.64 -53.94
N ARG A 263 125.04 9.97 -54.00
CA ARG A 263 125.36 10.76 -55.21
C ARG A 263 126.84 10.72 -55.54
N ASP A 264 127.69 10.85 -54.53
CA ASP A 264 129.15 10.80 -54.71
C ASP A 264 129.60 9.43 -55.25
N LEU A 265 128.86 8.35 -54.95
CA LEU A 265 129.06 7.00 -55.49
C LEU A 265 128.47 6.79 -56.91
N GLN A 266 127.57 7.66 -57.36
CA GLN A 266 126.83 7.53 -58.62
C GLN A 266 127.44 8.35 -59.76
N ILE A 267 128.12 9.47 -59.45
CA ILE A 267 128.83 10.30 -60.44
C ILE A 267 129.94 9.50 -61.16
N GLU A 268 130.59 8.56 -60.46
CA GLU A 268 131.51 7.56 -61.04
C GLU A 268 130.83 6.68 -62.12
N LYS A 269 129.55 6.34 -61.97
CA LYS A 269 128.83 5.41 -62.85
C LYS A 269 128.18 6.05 -64.07
N GLU A 270 127.67 7.27 -63.95
CA GLU A 270 126.88 7.86 -65.05
C GLU A 270 127.75 8.32 -66.23
N SER A 271 129.04 8.58 -65.97
CA SER A 271 130.05 8.84 -67.01
C SER A 271 130.18 7.71 -68.04
N THR A 272 129.83 6.47 -67.68
CA THR A 272 129.99 5.28 -68.56
C THR A 272 128.77 4.97 -69.42
N CYS A 273 127.61 5.64 -69.26
CA CYS A 273 126.33 5.12 -69.78
C CYS A 273 125.63 5.98 -70.85
N ALA A 274 125.79 7.32 -70.85
CA ALA A 274 124.96 8.25 -71.62
C ALA A 274 125.16 8.26 -73.16
N GLN A 275 125.86 7.27 -73.73
CA GLN A 275 126.34 7.27 -75.13
C GLN A 275 125.45 6.49 -76.12
N MET A 276 124.27 5.96 -75.72
CA MET A 276 123.63 4.84 -76.45
C MET A 276 122.24 5.04 -77.13
N GLU A 277 121.31 5.89 -76.67
CA GLU A 277 119.86 5.66 -76.97
C GLU A 277 119.11 6.62 -77.96
N ARG A 278 119.66 7.75 -78.38
CA ARG A 278 118.86 8.92 -78.82
C ARG A 278 118.30 8.90 -80.27
N ALA A 279 117.34 8.02 -80.63
CA ALA A 279 117.04 7.71 -82.05
C ALA A 279 115.55 7.52 -82.56
N LEU A 280 114.47 8.14 -82.01
CA LEU A 280 113.03 7.86 -82.38
C LEU A 280 112.07 9.08 -82.64
N SER A 281 110.74 8.88 -82.85
CA SER A 281 109.71 9.88 -83.34
C SER A 281 108.22 9.59 -82.94
N LEU A 282 107.22 10.39 -83.40
CA LEU A 282 105.82 10.51 -82.86
C LEU A 282 104.64 10.58 -83.91
N GLU A 283 103.39 10.91 -83.52
CA GLU A 283 102.09 10.72 -84.27
C GLU A 283 101.05 11.92 -84.21
N ASN A 284 99.78 11.80 -84.69
CA ASN A 284 99.01 12.89 -85.38
C ASN A 284 97.53 13.29 -85.03
N ASP A 285 96.47 12.48 -85.27
CA ASP A 285 95.15 12.94 -85.87
C ASP A 285 93.87 13.18 -84.95
N ASN A 286 92.85 13.97 -85.41
CA ASN A 286 91.50 14.16 -84.78
C ASN A 286 90.37 14.82 -85.68
N LYS A 287 89.04 14.67 -85.40
CA LYS A 287 87.87 14.96 -86.34
C LYS A 287 86.47 15.29 -85.69
N GLU A 288 85.42 15.51 -86.55
CA GLU A 288 83.93 15.29 -86.38
C GLU A 288 82.84 16.43 -86.47
N ILE A 289 81.52 16.14 -86.25
CA ILE A 289 80.31 16.66 -87.00
C ILE A 289 79.05 17.11 -86.16
N CYS A 290 78.05 17.83 -86.74
CA CYS A 290 76.82 18.42 -86.10
C CYS A 290 75.43 18.23 -86.85
N ARG A 291 74.29 18.85 -86.42
CA ARG A 291 72.89 18.74 -87.01
C ARG A 291 71.83 19.84 -86.60
N LEU A 292 70.55 19.77 -87.08
CA LEU A 292 69.51 20.86 -87.15
C LEU A 292 68.00 20.39 -87.00
N LEU A 293 67.02 21.24 -86.56
CA LEU A 293 65.53 21.04 -86.65
C LEU A 293 64.64 22.30 -86.26
N GLN A 294 63.41 22.52 -86.81
CA GLN A 294 62.43 23.62 -86.47
C GLN A 294 60.91 23.37 -86.86
N GLN A 295 59.94 24.20 -86.37
CA GLN A 295 58.57 24.60 -86.91
C GLN A 295 57.24 24.24 -86.15
N LYS A 296 56.29 25.21 -85.91
CA LYS A 296 54.76 25.17 -85.87
C LYS A 296 54.10 26.38 -85.13
N VAL A 297 52.98 26.99 -85.60
CA VAL A 297 52.39 28.27 -85.01
C VAL A 297 50.87 28.58 -85.30
N LYS A 298 50.28 29.53 -84.53
CA LYS A 298 48.94 30.26 -84.53
C LYS A 298 47.62 29.47 -84.47
N CYS A 299 46.69 29.95 -83.62
CA CYS A 299 45.24 29.70 -83.73
C CYS A 299 44.35 30.78 -83.03
N ILE A 300 44.36 30.84 -81.70
CA ILE A 300 43.24 31.08 -80.75
C ILE A 300 42.67 32.53 -80.60
N LYS A 301 42.78 33.44 -81.58
CA LYS A 301 42.90 34.89 -81.27
C LYS A 301 41.66 35.82 -81.16
N GLU A 302 40.39 35.41 -81.37
CA GLU A 302 39.41 36.35 -81.98
C GLU A 302 37.98 36.56 -81.37
N LEU A 303 37.51 35.90 -80.30
CA LEU A 303 36.07 35.95 -79.92
C LEU A 303 35.65 36.60 -78.57
N GLU A 304 36.55 36.95 -77.66
CA GLU A 304 36.17 37.30 -76.26
C GLU A 304 35.89 38.81 -76.00
N ASN A 305 35.99 39.68 -77.01
CA ASN A 305 36.15 41.13 -76.82
C ASN A 305 34.89 41.98 -76.60
N ALA A 306 33.65 41.46 -76.70
CA ALA A 306 32.49 42.29 -77.08
C ALA A 306 31.47 42.70 -76.00
N LEU A 307 31.48 42.13 -74.78
CA LEU A 307 30.33 42.26 -73.85
C LEU A 307 30.61 42.98 -72.50
N CYS A 308 31.86 43.27 -72.15
CA CYS A 308 32.19 43.86 -70.84
C CYS A 308 32.08 45.40 -70.75
N GLU A 309 31.97 46.12 -71.88
CA GLU A 309 32.31 47.56 -71.89
C GLU A 309 31.20 48.52 -71.42
N LYS A 310 29.92 48.12 -71.40
CA LYS A 310 28.78 49.07 -71.29
C LYS A 310 28.14 49.25 -69.91
N GLN A 311 28.61 48.57 -68.86
CA GLN A 311 28.12 48.81 -67.49
C GLN A 311 28.88 49.93 -66.75
N GLN A 312 29.95 50.50 -67.34
CA GLN A 312 30.96 51.31 -66.64
C GLN A 312 30.98 52.81 -67.00
N GLU A 313 30.18 53.28 -67.96
CA GLU A 313 30.30 54.64 -68.53
C GLU A 313 29.45 55.74 -67.84
N LEU A 314 28.41 55.38 -67.07
CA LEU A 314 27.36 56.34 -66.66
C LEU A 314 27.64 57.17 -65.38
N PHE A 315 28.84 57.09 -64.79
CA PHE A 315 29.13 57.74 -63.50
C PHE A 315 29.81 59.13 -63.60
N GLN A 316 30.52 59.46 -64.70
CA GLN A 316 31.51 60.57 -64.69
C GLN A 316 31.57 61.43 -65.98
N CYS A 317 30.43 61.78 -66.59
CA CYS A 317 30.42 62.54 -67.87
C CYS A 317 29.57 63.82 -67.94
N GLN A 318 28.96 64.32 -66.85
CA GLN A 318 27.94 65.39 -66.97
C GLN A 318 28.12 66.67 -66.13
N ASN A 319 29.08 66.74 -65.19
CA ASN A 319 29.29 67.94 -64.36
C ASN A 319 30.27 68.98 -64.94
N CYS A 320 31.03 68.64 -66.00
CA CYS A 320 31.96 69.56 -66.68
C CYS A 320 31.80 69.51 -68.22
N ILE A 321 30.64 69.94 -68.69
CA ILE A 321 30.44 70.64 -69.98
C ILE A 321 29.40 71.73 -69.65
N ASP A 322 29.70 72.66 -68.75
CA ASP A 322 30.58 73.84 -68.96
C ASP A 322 30.01 74.81 -70.01
N GLU A 323 29.29 75.82 -69.51
CA GLU A 323 29.41 77.27 -69.80
C GLU A 323 29.49 77.83 -71.25
N LEU A 324 29.50 77.03 -72.31
CA LEU A 324 30.00 77.44 -73.64
C LEU A 324 29.01 77.38 -74.81
N ASN A 325 27.70 77.55 -74.61
CA ASN A 325 26.71 77.56 -75.73
C ASN A 325 25.57 78.63 -75.72
N ALA A 326 25.81 79.84 -75.16
CA ALA A 326 25.04 81.11 -75.41
C ALA A 326 23.52 81.17 -74.97
N LYS A 327 22.72 82.27 -74.76
CA LYS A 327 22.64 83.76 -75.02
C LYS A 327 21.61 84.18 -76.16
N ILE A 328 20.52 85.02 -75.92
CA ILE A 328 19.78 86.10 -76.80
C ILE A 328 18.16 86.19 -77.04
N ARG A 329 17.36 87.36 -76.88
CA ARG A 329 15.97 87.84 -77.50
C ARG A 329 15.15 89.21 -77.05
N GLU A 330 14.01 89.77 -77.71
CA GLU A 330 13.26 91.15 -77.55
C GLU A 330 11.72 91.52 -78.07
N LEU A 331 11.04 92.72 -77.74
CA LEU A 331 9.99 93.71 -78.43
C LEU A 331 8.36 93.98 -78.21
N HIS A 332 7.68 95.18 -78.58
CA HIS A 332 6.23 95.80 -78.33
C HIS A 332 5.68 97.04 -79.29
N VAL A 333 4.53 97.89 -79.38
CA VAL A 333 3.00 98.16 -79.03
C VAL A 333 2.27 99.54 -79.65
N GLY A 334 0.90 99.93 -79.63
CA GLY A 334 0.18 101.23 -80.20
C GLY A 334 -1.41 101.67 -80.02
N SER A 335 -2.04 102.85 -80.51
CA SER A 335 -3.52 103.46 -80.36
C SER A 335 -3.94 104.86 -81.15
N VAL A 336 -5.10 105.70 -81.32
CA VAL A 336 -6.68 105.92 -81.23
C VAL A 336 -7.34 107.32 -81.86
N GLY A 337 -8.71 107.69 -81.93
CA GLY A 337 -9.41 109.05 -82.41
C GLY A 337 -11.03 109.34 -82.58
N GLU A 338 -11.65 110.59 -82.88
CA GLU A 338 -13.16 111.11 -82.81
C GLU A 338 -13.77 112.39 -83.69
N ASP A 339 -15.14 112.81 -83.82
CA ASP A 339 -15.82 114.03 -84.60
C ASP A 339 -17.45 114.45 -84.48
N ASN A 340 -18.09 115.64 -84.98
CA ASN A 340 -19.62 116.12 -84.97
C ASN A 340 -20.27 117.51 -85.66
N THR A 341 -21.66 117.75 -85.90
CA THR A 341 -22.65 119.04 -85.97
C THR A 341 -23.59 119.62 -87.20
N ASP A 342 -24.76 120.44 -87.05
CA ASP A 342 -25.80 121.05 -88.10
C ASP A 342 -26.98 122.18 -87.72
N LEU A 343 -27.77 122.96 -88.62
CA LEU A 343 -29.11 123.81 -88.43
C LEU A 343 -29.86 124.83 -89.53
N GLU A 344 -31.24 125.20 -89.45
CA GLU A 344 -32.12 126.49 -89.77
C GLU A 344 -33.13 126.93 -91.03
N SER A 345 -34.30 127.69 -90.82
CA SER A 345 -35.08 128.86 -91.54
C SER A 345 -36.44 128.92 -92.46
N GLN A 346 -37.29 130.06 -92.56
CA GLN A 346 -38.54 130.37 -93.49
C GLN A 346 -39.46 131.74 -93.45
N LEU A 347 -40.39 132.16 -94.45
CA LEU A 347 -41.66 133.13 -94.42
C LEU A 347 -42.31 133.85 -95.75
N LYS A 348 -43.62 134.41 -95.84
CA LYS A 348 -44.26 135.67 -96.59
C LYS A 348 -45.70 135.68 -97.39
N ASP A 349 -46.46 136.84 -97.68
CA ASP A 349 -47.81 137.06 -98.49
C ASP A 349 -48.28 138.55 -99.00
N CYS A 350 -49.44 138.84 -99.74
CA CYS A 350 -49.96 140.19 -100.34
C CYS A 350 -51.54 140.46 -100.74
N ARG A 351 -51.98 141.58 -101.48
CA ARG A 351 -53.39 142.19 -101.83
C ARG A 351 -54.46 141.26 -102.49
N ASN A 352 -54.24 139.96 -102.49
CA ASN A 352 -54.89 138.99 -103.37
C ASN A 352 -56.30 138.56 -102.92
N LYS A 353 -57.21 139.49 -102.53
CA LYS A 353 -58.36 139.14 -101.65
C LYS A 353 -59.76 139.01 -102.28
N MET A 354 -60.21 139.78 -103.28
CA MET A 354 -61.64 139.75 -103.65
C MET A 354 -62.04 138.64 -104.65
N ALA A 355 -61.25 138.38 -105.69
CA ALA A 355 -61.48 137.21 -106.55
C ALA A 355 -61.24 135.90 -105.79
N LYS A 356 -60.34 135.94 -104.78
CA LYS A 356 -60.28 134.95 -103.70
C LYS A 356 -61.65 134.84 -103.02
N LEU A 357 -62.20 135.89 -102.40
CA LEU A 357 -63.47 135.85 -101.65
C LEU A 357 -64.67 135.20 -102.37
N GLN A 358 -64.78 135.26 -103.71
CA GLN A 358 -65.87 134.56 -104.42
C GLN A 358 -65.52 133.10 -104.79
N ALA A 359 -64.27 132.78 -105.09
CA ALA A 359 -63.81 131.39 -105.18
C ALA A 359 -63.90 130.71 -103.80
N GLU A 360 -63.43 131.41 -102.77
CA GLU A 360 -63.57 131.09 -101.35
C GLU A 360 -65.06 130.97 -100.92
N LEU A 361 -66.04 131.53 -101.64
CA LEU A 361 -67.45 131.37 -101.29
C LEU A 361 -68.01 130.01 -101.71
N GLU A 362 -67.77 129.56 -102.95
CA GLU A 362 -68.18 128.21 -103.38
C GLU A 362 -67.26 127.12 -102.79
N ASP A 363 -65.98 127.44 -102.57
CA ASP A 363 -65.05 126.60 -101.80
C ASP A 363 -65.49 126.51 -100.32
N THR A 364 -65.90 127.60 -99.65
CA THR A 364 -66.48 127.48 -98.30
C THR A 364 -67.82 126.76 -98.28
N LYS A 365 -68.63 126.83 -99.35
CA LYS A 365 -69.88 126.06 -99.47
C LYS A 365 -69.61 124.55 -99.63
N HIS A 366 -68.71 124.14 -100.51
CA HIS A 366 -68.30 122.73 -100.60
C HIS A 366 -67.54 122.26 -99.35
N ARG A 367 -66.74 123.11 -98.69
CA ARG A 367 -66.16 122.81 -97.38
C ARG A 367 -67.21 122.69 -96.28
N LEU A 368 -68.32 123.43 -96.36
CA LEU A 368 -69.44 123.33 -95.42
C LEU A 368 -70.25 122.05 -95.65
N GLU A 369 -70.54 121.69 -96.91
CA GLU A 369 -71.17 120.42 -97.28
C GLU A 369 -70.30 119.22 -96.87
N TRP A 370 -68.98 119.30 -97.11
CA TRP A 370 -68.01 118.32 -96.63
C TRP A 370 -67.93 118.29 -95.11
N ALA A 371 -67.84 119.43 -94.42
CA ALA A 371 -67.77 119.49 -92.97
C ALA A 371 -69.07 119.02 -92.29
N VAL A 372 -70.24 119.22 -92.90
CA VAL A 372 -71.51 118.64 -92.42
C VAL A 372 -71.49 117.11 -92.59
N THR A 373 -71.03 116.61 -93.74
CA THR A 373 -70.88 115.16 -93.98
C THR A 373 -69.88 114.54 -93.00
N GLU A 374 -68.77 115.23 -92.72
CA GLU A 374 -67.74 114.78 -91.79
C GLU A 374 -68.20 114.89 -90.33
N MET A 375 -68.94 115.94 -89.95
CA MET A 375 -69.59 116.03 -88.64
C MET A 375 -70.64 114.92 -88.46
N GLU A 376 -71.38 114.54 -89.49
CA GLU A 376 -72.27 113.38 -89.42
C GLU A 376 -71.50 112.07 -89.24
N ASN A 377 -70.37 111.90 -89.92
CA ASN A 377 -69.52 110.71 -89.80
C ASN A 377 -68.89 110.65 -88.41
N MET A 378 -68.35 111.77 -87.91
CA MET A 378 -67.90 111.90 -86.52
C MET A 378 -69.04 111.66 -85.52
N ALA A 379 -70.28 112.08 -85.78
CA ALA A 379 -71.41 111.82 -84.91
C ALA A 379 -71.85 110.33 -84.92
N LYS A 380 -71.70 109.63 -86.05
CA LYS A 380 -71.87 108.17 -86.15
C LYS A 380 -70.75 107.44 -85.39
N GLU A 381 -69.51 107.90 -85.54
CA GLU A 381 -68.34 107.33 -84.88
C GLU A 381 -68.35 107.57 -83.36
N ILE A 382 -68.72 108.75 -82.89
CA ILE A 382 -68.94 109.06 -81.46
C ILE A 382 -70.03 108.15 -80.88
N LYS A 383 -71.09 107.83 -81.62
CA LYS A 383 -72.09 106.84 -81.17
C LYS A 383 -71.52 105.43 -81.11
N ARG A 384 -70.72 105.01 -82.09
CA ARG A 384 -70.02 103.71 -82.13
C ARG A 384 -69.08 103.56 -80.92
N LEU A 385 -68.19 104.54 -80.72
CA LEU A 385 -67.24 104.60 -79.61
C LEU A 385 -67.93 104.65 -78.24
N ASN A 386 -69.05 105.38 -78.09
CA ASN A 386 -69.83 105.36 -76.85
C ASN A 386 -70.43 103.97 -76.55
N CYS A 387 -70.92 103.25 -77.57
CA CYS A 387 -71.41 101.88 -77.38
C CYS A 387 -70.27 100.92 -76.98
N GLU A 388 -69.10 101.04 -77.60
CA GLU A 388 -67.91 100.26 -77.23
C GLU A 388 -67.41 100.57 -75.82
N LEU A 389 -67.39 101.85 -75.44
CA LEU A 389 -67.01 102.31 -74.11
C LEU A 389 -68.01 101.84 -73.04
N GLU A 390 -69.31 101.80 -73.35
CA GLU A 390 -70.32 101.27 -72.43
C GLU A 390 -70.26 99.74 -72.30
N ASN A 391 -69.92 99.02 -73.38
CA ASN A 391 -69.66 97.58 -73.32
C ASN A 391 -68.38 97.28 -72.52
N ALA A 392 -67.30 98.02 -72.74
CA ALA A 392 -66.08 97.91 -71.94
C ALA A 392 -66.32 98.20 -70.45
N ARG A 393 -67.20 99.17 -70.12
CA ARG A 393 -67.64 99.41 -68.73
C ARG A 393 -68.39 98.22 -68.12
N LYS A 394 -69.23 97.52 -68.89
CA LYS A 394 -69.93 96.29 -68.45
C LYS A 394 -68.94 95.16 -68.20
N GLU A 395 -68.02 94.91 -69.13
CA GLU A 395 -66.94 93.94 -68.94
C GLU A 395 -66.07 94.24 -67.71
N ILE A 396 -65.73 95.51 -67.46
CA ILE A 396 -64.97 95.92 -66.27
C ILE A 396 -65.79 95.67 -65.00
N PHE A 397 -67.09 95.94 -65.00
CA PHE A 397 -67.97 95.65 -63.86
C PHE A 397 -68.06 94.14 -63.57
N GLU A 398 -68.24 93.32 -64.61
CA GLU A 398 -68.25 91.85 -64.51
C GLU A 398 -66.93 91.29 -64.00
N LYS A 399 -65.79 91.78 -64.54
CA LYS A 399 -64.44 91.40 -64.09
C LYS A 399 -64.18 91.84 -62.64
N ASN A 400 -64.63 93.02 -62.24
CA ASN A 400 -64.51 93.48 -60.84
C ASN A 400 -65.39 92.66 -59.88
N SER A 401 -66.58 92.23 -60.30
CA SER A 401 -67.41 91.31 -59.51
C SER A 401 -66.69 89.97 -59.31
N MET A 402 -66.13 89.41 -60.39
CA MET A 402 -65.38 88.16 -60.37
C MET A 402 -64.11 88.26 -59.51
N ILE A 403 -63.40 89.39 -59.53
CA ILE A 403 -62.28 89.66 -58.62
C ILE A 403 -62.77 89.63 -57.17
N GLY A 404 -63.87 90.32 -56.83
CA GLY A 404 -64.45 90.28 -55.49
C GLY A 404 -64.95 88.90 -55.04
N ASP A 405 -65.38 88.04 -55.97
CA ASP A 405 -65.71 86.63 -55.68
C ASP A 405 -64.44 85.79 -55.40
N LEU A 406 -63.36 86.04 -56.15
CA LEU A 406 -62.06 85.39 -55.93
C LEU A 406 -61.39 85.85 -54.63
N GLU A 407 -61.44 87.14 -54.31
CA GLU A 407 -60.93 87.71 -53.03
C GLU A 407 -61.60 87.04 -51.83
N ARG A 408 -62.95 86.98 -51.81
CA ARG A 408 -63.71 86.26 -50.76
C ARG A 408 -63.41 84.76 -50.71
N THR A 409 -63.07 84.15 -51.86
CA THR A 409 -62.66 82.74 -51.90
C THR A 409 -61.27 82.55 -51.28
N ILE A 410 -60.33 83.45 -51.56
CA ILE A 410 -58.99 83.47 -50.97
C ILE A 410 -59.10 83.64 -49.45
N GLU A 411 -59.77 84.69 -48.97
CA GLU A 411 -59.99 84.96 -47.53
C GLU A 411 -60.57 83.72 -46.81
N HIS A 412 -61.56 83.06 -47.40
CA HIS A 412 -62.14 81.85 -46.83
C HIS A 412 -61.13 80.69 -46.77
N THR A 413 -60.34 80.47 -47.82
CA THR A 413 -59.31 79.43 -47.82
C THR A 413 -58.16 79.73 -46.86
N GLU A 414 -57.78 81.00 -46.67
CA GLU A 414 -56.77 81.41 -45.70
C GLU A 414 -57.25 81.15 -44.27
N GLN A 415 -58.49 81.55 -43.93
CA GLN A 415 -59.10 81.24 -42.64
C GLN A 415 -59.20 79.73 -42.38
N ASP A 416 -59.53 78.93 -43.40
CA ASP A 416 -59.60 77.47 -43.25
C ASP A 416 -58.21 76.83 -43.14
N MET A 417 -57.18 77.39 -43.76
CA MET A 417 -55.77 77.00 -43.55
C MET A 417 -55.27 77.37 -42.15
N GLU A 418 -55.51 78.59 -41.65
CA GLU A 418 -55.20 78.96 -40.27
C GLU A 418 -55.90 78.06 -39.25
N ALA A 419 -57.17 77.73 -39.49
CA ALA A 419 -57.94 76.84 -38.63
C ALA A 419 -57.39 75.40 -38.68
N ARG A 420 -56.75 74.97 -39.78
CA ARG A 420 -56.03 73.68 -39.87
C ARG A 420 -54.68 73.74 -39.17
N MET A 421 -53.90 74.82 -39.36
CA MET A 421 -52.61 75.03 -38.68
C MET A 421 -52.78 74.98 -37.16
N ARG A 422 -53.70 75.76 -36.60
CA ARG A 422 -53.99 75.75 -35.15
C ARG A 422 -54.33 74.35 -34.62
N ARG A 423 -55.11 73.56 -35.37
CA ARG A 423 -55.42 72.15 -35.03
C ARG A 423 -54.20 71.22 -35.08
N VAL A 424 -53.21 71.50 -35.93
CA VAL A 424 -51.93 70.78 -35.97
C VAL A 424 -51.04 71.21 -34.81
N ASP A 425 -50.94 72.52 -34.51
CA ASP A 425 -50.17 73.05 -33.39
C ASP A 425 -50.69 72.52 -32.03
N GLU A 426 -52.01 72.47 -31.84
CA GLU A 426 -52.65 71.86 -30.68
C GLU A 426 -52.33 70.36 -30.53
N GLN A 427 -52.21 69.63 -31.64
CA GLN A 427 -51.81 68.22 -31.64
C GLN A 427 -50.32 68.04 -31.35
N LEU A 428 -49.45 68.88 -31.95
CA LEU A 428 -48.01 68.89 -31.66
C LEU A 428 -47.76 69.17 -30.17
N GLN A 429 -48.36 70.24 -29.62
CA GLN A 429 -48.28 70.55 -28.19
C GLN A 429 -48.85 69.43 -27.29
N LYS A 430 -49.77 68.60 -27.78
CA LYS A 430 -50.24 67.41 -27.05
C LYS A 430 -49.17 66.31 -27.08
N TYR A 431 -48.59 66.00 -28.24
CA TYR A 431 -47.54 64.99 -28.35
C TYR A 431 -46.25 65.40 -27.64
N GLU A 432 -45.87 66.68 -27.63
CA GLU A 432 -44.74 67.20 -26.85
C GLU A 432 -44.91 66.95 -25.35
N ARG A 433 -46.11 67.19 -24.81
CA ARG A 433 -46.44 66.88 -23.41
C ARG A 433 -46.40 65.39 -23.15
N GLU A 434 -46.99 64.57 -24.02
CA GLU A 434 -46.96 63.11 -23.86
C GLU A 434 -45.52 62.57 -23.92
N ILE A 435 -44.69 63.03 -24.86
CA ILE A 435 -43.26 62.68 -24.94
C ILE A 435 -42.52 63.09 -23.67
N LYS A 436 -42.77 64.30 -23.14
CA LYS A 436 -42.18 64.76 -21.88
C LYS A 436 -42.59 63.88 -20.69
N ASP A 437 -43.87 63.53 -20.59
CA ASP A 437 -44.38 62.66 -19.52
C ASP A 437 -43.80 61.24 -19.63
N LYS A 438 -43.69 60.67 -20.85
CA LYS A 438 -43.00 59.39 -21.07
C LYS A 438 -41.51 59.48 -20.74
N THR A 439 -40.85 60.59 -21.04
CA THR A 439 -39.43 60.81 -20.71
C THR A 439 -39.22 60.84 -19.18
N ASN A 440 -40.11 61.53 -18.44
CA ASN A 440 -40.11 61.51 -16.97
C ASN A 440 -40.33 60.09 -16.43
N MET A 441 -41.29 59.33 -16.99
CA MET A 441 -41.54 57.93 -16.61
C MET A 441 -40.33 57.02 -16.86
N ILE A 442 -39.57 57.25 -17.94
CA ILE A 442 -38.34 56.51 -18.25
C ILE A 442 -37.27 56.83 -17.20
N GLY A 443 -37.00 58.11 -16.90
CA GLY A 443 -36.04 58.50 -15.86
C GLY A 443 -36.40 57.96 -14.47
N GLU A 444 -37.69 57.95 -14.13
CA GLU A 444 -38.19 57.27 -12.91
C GLU A 444 -37.90 55.77 -12.88
N CYS A 445 -37.91 55.09 -14.03
CA CYS A 445 -37.59 53.67 -14.14
C CYS A 445 -36.08 53.43 -14.09
N GLU A 446 -35.29 54.29 -14.74
CA GLU A 446 -33.82 54.28 -14.67
C GLU A 446 -33.34 54.47 -13.22
N GLU A 447 -33.90 55.43 -12.48
CA GLU A 447 -33.63 55.59 -11.04
C GLU A 447 -33.95 54.32 -10.23
N LYS A 448 -35.09 53.67 -10.51
CA LYS A 448 -35.48 52.42 -9.83
C LYS A 448 -34.51 51.29 -10.16
N CYS A 449 -34.08 51.17 -11.42
CA CYS A 449 -33.05 50.22 -11.84
C CYS A 449 -31.70 50.48 -11.14
N CYS A 450 -31.23 51.74 -11.04
CA CYS A 450 -30.00 52.07 -10.31
C CYS A 450 -30.10 51.71 -8.82
N ARG A 451 -31.25 51.95 -8.17
CA ARG A 451 -31.48 51.55 -6.77
C ARG A 451 -31.49 50.02 -6.60
N TYR A 452 -32.09 49.28 -7.54
CA TYR A 452 -32.06 47.82 -7.51
C TYR A 452 -30.66 47.26 -7.79
N GLN A 453 -29.87 47.90 -8.67
CA GLN A 453 -28.48 47.53 -8.89
C GLN A 453 -27.65 47.70 -7.62
N HIS A 454 -27.70 48.86 -6.95
CA HIS A 454 -26.99 49.05 -5.69
C HIS A 454 -27.46 48.09 -4.58
N SER A 455 -28.76 47.78 -4.52
CA SER A 455 -29.26 46.75 -3.60
C SER A 455 -28.82 45.32 -3.96
N LEU A 456 -28.43 45.06 -5.21
CA LEU A 456 -27.80 43.82 -5.65
C LEU A 456 -26.31 43.83 -5.26
N ASP A 457 -25.58 44.90 -5.58
CA ASP A 457 -24.17 45.11 -5.25
C ASP A 457 -23.92 44.92 -3.73
N GLU A 458 -24.79 45.49 -2.89
CA GLU A 458 -24.76 45.31 -1.43
C GLU A 458 -24.98 43.85 -0.98
N LYS A 459 -25.84 43.10 -1.69
CA LYS A 459 -26.17 41.70 -1.37
C LYS A 459 -25.09 40.73 -1.86
N GLU A 460 -24.42 41.04 -2.97
CA GLU A 460 -23.22 40.33 -3.41
C GLU A 460 -22.08 40.55 -2.42
N ALA A 461 -21.86 41.79 -1.94
CA ALA A 461 -20.86 42.08 -0.91
C ALA A 461 -21.16 41.42 0.45
N GLU A 462 -22.42 41.30 0.85
CA GLU A 462 -22.84 40.50 2.01
C GLU A 462 -22.54 39.01 1.79
N LEU A 463 -22.85 38.47 0.61
CA LEU A 463 -22.62 37.07 0.26
C LEU A 463 -21.13 36.73 0.32
N ASP A 464 -20.26 37.51 -0.33
CA ASP A 464 -18.81 37.41 -0.25
C ASP A 464 -18.31 37.43 1.20
N GLN A 465 -18.84 38.32 2.04
CA GLN A 465 -18.48 38.39 3.45
C GLN A 465 -18.89 37.11 4.22
N THR A 466 -20.03 36.50 3.91
CA THR A 466 -20.44 35.21 4.50
C THR A 466 -19.62 34.04 3.99
N GLU A 467 -19.27 34.02 2.70
CA GLU A 467 -18.47 32.97 2.09
C GLU A 467 -17.02 32.99 2.63
N GLN A 468 -16.45 34.18 2.86
CA GLN A 468 -15.18 34.34 3.57
C GLN A 468 -15.23 33.92 5.04
N ARG A 469 -16.38 34.06 5.73
CA ARG A 469 -16.56 33.51 7.10
C ARG A 469 -16.62 31.97 7.06
N LEU A 470 -17.33 31.40 6.09
CA LEU A 470 -17.45 29.96 5.89
C LEU A 470 -16.09 29.31 5.57
N LYS A 471 -15.28 29.96 4.71
CA LYS A 471 -13.90 29.56 4.40
C LYS A 471 -13.02 29.53 5.66
N ARG A 472 -13.11 30.56 6.52
CA ARG A 472 -12.39 30.62 7.81
C ARG A 472 -12.82 29.50 8.77
N ALA A 473 -14.13 29.30 8.96
CA ALA A 473 -14.65 28.23 9.82
C ALA A 473 -14.25 26.82 9.31
N SER A 474 -14.18 26.63 7.99
CA SER A 474 -13.75 25.36 7.38
C SER A 474 -12.27 25.05 7.69
N VAL A 475 -11.39 26.05 7.67
CA VAL A 475 -9.97 25.90 8.06
C VAL A 475 -9.83 25.61 9.55
N GLU A 476 -10.63 26.25 10.41
CA GLU A 476 -10.66 25.97 11.84
C GLU A 476 -11.12 24.53 12.13
N ILE A 477 -12.17 24.06 11.46
CA ILE A 477 -12.64 22.66 11.55
C ILE A 477 -11.56 21.68 11.08
N GLN A 478 -10.85 21.95 9.98
CA GLN A 478 -9.74 21.11 9.51
C GLN A 478 -8.57 21.06 10.51
N SER A 479 -8.24 22.18 11.15
CA SER A 479 -7.23 22.23 12.23
C SER A 479 -7.67 21.40 13.44
N LEU A 480 -8.92 21.54 13.88
CA LEU A 480 -9.48 20.77 15.00
C LEU A 480 -9.56 19.26 14.70
N LEU A 481 -9.90 18.85 13.47
CA LEU A 481 -9.88 17.45 13.04
C LEU A 481 -8.47 16.86 13.03
N SER A 482 -7.48 17.64 12.56
CA SER A 482 -6.07 17.23 12.58
C SER A 482 -5.58 17.01 14.02
N LYS A 483 -5.88 17.97 14.91
CA LYS A 483 -5.57 17.90 16.34
C LYS A 483 -6.31 16.77 17.07
N ALA A 484 -7.55 16.45 16.66
CA ALA A 484 -8.27 15.30 17.18
C ALA A 484 -7.54 14.00 16.83
N LYS A 485 -7.10 13.84 15.57
CA LYS A 485 -6.33 12.67 15.11
C LYS A 485 -4.99 12.51 15.85
N GLU A 486 -4.28 13.60 16.13
CA GLU A 486 -3.08 13.59 16.99
C GLU A 486 -3.38 13.09 18.42
N LEU A 487 -4.53 13.48 18.98
CA LEU A 487 -4.99 13.02 20.30
C LEU A 487 -5.42 11.54 20.29
N GLU A 488 -5.92 11.02 19.17
CA GLU A 488 -6.19 9.59 18.99
C GLU A 488 -4.90 8.76 18.85
N GLU A 489 -3.94 9.22 18.06
CA GLU A 489 -2.65 8.53 17.89
C GLU A 489 -1.84 8.48 19.20
N THR A 490 -1.91 9.54 20.01
CA THR A 490 -1.29 9.57 21.35
C THR A 490 -2.04 8.71 22.36
N ARG A 491 -3.39 8.71 22.36
CA ARG A 491 -4.22 7.75 23.11
C ARG A 491 -3.81 6.31 22.81
N ASP A 492 -3.67 5.96 21.52
CA ASP A 492 -3.35 4.60 21.08
C ASP A 492 -1.88 4.23 21.31
N CYS A 493 -1.00 5.22 21.51
CA CYS A 493 0.35 5.02 22.04
C CYS A 493 0.31 4.64 23.53
N PHE A 494 -0.40 5.42 24.37
CA PHE A 494 -0.55 5.09 25.79
C PHE A 494 -1.27 3.75 26.02
N LEU A 495 -2.24 3.40 25.19
CA LEU A 495 -2.94 2.12 25.27
C LEU A 495 -2.02 0.93 25.00
N ARG A 496 -1.06 1.06 24.07
CA ARG A 496 -0.02 0.05 23.81
C ARG A 496 0.92 -0.08 25.00
N GLN A 497 1.47 1.03 25.50
CA GLN A 497 2.34 1.05 26.69
C GLN A 497 1.67 0.42 27.92
N LEU A 498 0.38 0.69 28.15
CA LEU A 498 -0.40 0.10 29.24
C LEU A 498 -0.57 -1.42 29.08
N ASN A 499 -0.67 -1.92 27.85
CA ASN A 499 -0.77 -3.36 27.58
C ASN A 499 0.59 -4.06 27.66
N GLU A 500 1.68 -3.40 27.25
CA GLU A 500 3.06 -3.86 27.46
C GLU A 500 3.37 -3.97 28.97
N GLN A 501 2.99 -2.99 29.79
CA GLN A 501 3.13 -3.05 31.25
C GLN A 501 2.31 -4.20 31.88
N LYS A 502 1.10 -4.49 31.37
CA LYS A 502 0.31 -5.65 31.82
C LYS A 502 0.96 -6.97 31.44
N ALA A 503 1.58 -7.06 30.26
CA ALA A 503 2.34 -8.25 29.85
C ALA A 503 3.54 -8.47 30.77
N GLN A 504 4.38 -7.46 30.97
CA GLN A 504 5.52 -7.48 31.90
C GLN A 504 5.11 -7.87 33.33
N PHE A 505 4.01 -7.31 33.84
CA PHE A 505 3.48 -7.68 35.15
C PHE A 505 3.01 -9.15 35.20
N THR A 506 2.46 -9.67 34.11
CA THR A 506 2.05 -11.08 33.98
C THR A 506 3.25 -12.02 33.92
N GLU A 507 4.32 -11.63 33.23
CA GLU A 507 5.60 -12.34 33.15
C GLU A 507 6.27 -12.40 34.53
N LEU A 508 6.41 -11.26 35.22
CA LEU A 508 6.91 -11.19 36.60
C LEU A 508 6.08 -12.05 37.57
N CYS A 509 4.75 -12.11 37.38
CA CYS A 509 3.89 -13.01 38.15
C CYS A 509 4.10 -14.50 37.84
N GLN A 510 4.63 -14.86 36.66
CA GLN A 510 5.03 -16.23 36.33
C GLN A 510 6.42 -16.54 36.88
N GLU A 511 7.39 -15.64 36.75
CA GLU A 511 8.72 -15.78 37.37
C GLU A 511 8.62 -15.97 38.88
N ALA A 512 7.80 -15.15 39.57
CA ALA A 512 7.58 -15.28 41.01
C ALA A 512 6.95 -16.63 41.42
N ARG A 513 6.13 -17.24 40.55
CA ARG A 513 5.61 -18.61 40.78
C ARG A 513 6.70 -19.65 40.60
N LEU A 514 7.47 -19.57 39.51
CA LEU A 514 8.56 -20.51 39.22
C LEU A 514 9.66 -20.45 40.29
N GLN A 515 10.04 -19.26 40.75
CA GLN A 515 10.96 -19.08 41.88
C GLN A 515 10.40 -19.68 43.17
N LYS A 516 9.09 -19.55 43.43
CA LYS A 516 8.46 -20.19 44.59
C LYS A 516 8.46 -21.71 44.47
N GLU A 517 8.09 -22.28 43.32
CA GLU A 517 8.15 -23.72 43.08
C GLU A 517 9.58 -24.27 43.21
N GLN A 518 10.59 -23.53 42.76
CA GLN A 518 11.99 -23.90 42.92
C GLN A 518 12.41 -23.86 44.40
N LEU A 519 11.98 -22.84 45.15
CA LEU A 519 12.21 -22.75 46.59
C LEU A 519 11.50 -23.88 47.37
N ASP A 520 10.28 -24.23 46.98
CA ASP A 520 9.50 -25.32 47.57
C ASP A 520 10.20 -26.68 47.32
N ARG A 521 10.70 -26.94 46.10
CA ARG A 521 11.53 -28.15 45.80
C ARG A 521 12.83 -28.19 46.59
N VAL A 522 13.57 -27.07 46.66
CA VAL A 522 14.80 -26.97 47.46
C VAL A 522 14.51 -27.17 48.95
N ASN A 523 13.34 -26.74 49.44
CA ASN A 523 12.90 -27.06 50.81
C ASN A 523 12.61 -28.56 50.98
N GLU A 524 11.97 -29.22 50.01
CA GLU A 524 11.74 -30.67 50.03
C GLU A 524 13.07 -31.45 50.07
N GLU A 525 14.02 -31.17 49.17
CA GLU A 525 15.39 -31.71 49.15
C GLU A 525 16.12 -31.47 50.48
N ASN A 526 15.96 -30.28 51.07
CA ASN A 526 16.55 -29.91 52.36
C ASN A 526 15.87 -30.66 53.54
N THR A 527 14.59 -31.02 53.44
CA THR A 527 13.96 -31.94 54.40
C THR A 527 14.40 -33.38 54.21
N GLU A 528 14.64 -33.83 52.97
CA GLU A 528 15.08 -35.19 52.67
C GLU A 528 16.50 -35.44 53.14
N THR A 529 17.45 -34.58 52.76
CA THR A 529 18.82 -34.61 53.28
C THR A 529 18.90 -34.49 54.81
N LYS A 530 17.94 -33.83 55.47
CA LYS A 530 17.79 -33.84 56.94
C LYS A 530 17.25 -35.18 57.50
N ARG A 531 16.34 -35.86 56.79
CA ARG A 531 15.91 -37.23 57.14
C ARG A 531 17.08 -38.20 57.02
N ASP A 532 17.83 -38.11 55.93
CA ASP A 532 19.00 -38.96 55.63
C ASP A 532 20.12 -38.74 56.63
N LEU A 533 20.49 -37.48 56.91
CA LEU A 533 21.44 -37.14 57.98
C LEU A 533 20.96 -37.70 59.34
N GLY A 534 19.65 -37.67 59.61
CA GLY A 534 19.06 -38.30 60.78
C GLY A 534 19.16 -39.83 60.79
N CYS A 535 19.10 -40.49 59.63
CA CYS A 535 19.35 -41.92 59.47
C CYS A 535 20.83 -42.25 59.69
N CYS A 536 21.74 -41.58 58.98
CA CYS A 536 23.19 -41.74 59.15
C CYS A 536 23.66 -41.43 60.58
N THR A 537 23.00 -40.52 61.30
CA THR A 537 23.28 -40.27 62.73
C THR A 537 22.87 -41.47 63.60
N ARG A 538 21.70 -42.07 63.36
CA ARG A 538 21.26 -43.29 64.07
C ARG A 538 22.16 -44.48 63.77
N GLU A 539 22.64 -44.60 62.54
CA GLU A 539 23.63 -45.61 62.13
C GLU A 539 24.99 -45.39 62.82
N LEU A 540 25.50 -44.14 62.86
CA LEU A 540 26.70 -43.79 63.62
C LEU A 540 26.56 -44.11 65.12
N ASP A 541 25.39 -43.88 65.72
CA ASP A 541 25.14 -44.24 67.11
C ASP A 541 24.95 -45.76 67.32
N ASN A 542 24.56 -46.53 66.29
CA ASN A 542 24.61 -48.00 66.31
C ASN A 542 26.08 -48.47 66.25
N TYR A 543 26.85 -48.02 65.26
CA TYR A 543 28.28 -48.35 65.13
C TYR A 543 29.11 -47.91 66.36
N ARG A 544 28.72 -46.83 67.05
CA ARG A 544 29.30 -46.45 68.35
C ARG A 544 29.02 -47.48 69.42
N ARG A 545 27.76 -47.94 69.57
CA ARG A 545 27.39 -49.00 70.52
C ARG A 545 28.12 -50.30 70.20
N GLU A 546 28.18 -50.71 68.94
CA GLU A 546 28.99 -51.86 68.50
C GLU A 546 30.49 -51.67 68.83
N ALA A 547 31.04 -50.47 68.63
CA ALA A 547 32.43 -50.16 68.97
C ALA A 547 32.70 -50.01 70.48
N ASP A 548 31.69 -49.74 71.30
CA ASP A 548 31.75 -49.79 72.76
C ASP A 548 31.66 -51.25 73.26
N GLU A 549 30.76 -52.06 72.69
CA GLU A 549 30.66 -53.51 72.94
C GLU A 549 31.94 -54.25 72.55
N LEU A 550 32.52 -53.95 71.38
CA LEU A 550 33.82 -54.47 70.96
C LEU A 550 34.96 -54.02 71.87
N ARG A 551 34.90 -52.81 72.45
CA ARG A 551 35.89 -52.34 73.45
C ARG A 551 35.74 -53.05 74.79
N MET A 552 34.52 -53.32 75.25
CA MET A 552 34.27 -54.16 76.44
C MET A 552 34.75 -55.59 76.22
N ALA A 553 34.51 -56.17 75.04
CA ALA A 553 35.01 -57.49 74.67
C ALA A 553 36.55 -57.52 74.59
N LEU A 554 37.20 -56.48 74.04
CA LEU A 554 38.65 -56.33 74.07
C LEU A 554 39.19 -56.23 75.50
N GLN A 555 38.55 -55.45 76.37
CA GLN A 555 38.96 -55.29 77.76
C GLN A 555 38.85 -56.60 78.55
N ASP A 556 37.84 -57.43 78.30
CA ASP A 556 37.76 -58.81 78.83
C ASP A 556 38.90 -59.70 78.27
N LYS A 557 39.23 -59.57 76.98
CA LYS A 557 40.36 -60.29 76.38
C LYS A 557 41.70 -59.87 76.99
N ASP A 558 41.91 -58.58 77.22
CA ASP A 558 43.09 -58.05 77.93
C ASP A 558 43.14 -58.57 79.38
N CYS A 559 42.01 -58.61 80.10
CA CYS A 559 41.94 -59.20 81.44
C CYS A 559 42.29 -60.70 81.44
N THR A 560 41.88 -61.46 80.42
CA THR A 560 42.32 -62.86 80.27
C THR A 560 43.78 -63.00 79.82
N LEU A 561 44.31 -62.07 79.01
CA LEU A 561 45.74 -62.02 78.66
C LEU A 561 46.61 -61.71 79.89
N CYS A 562 46.16 -60.84 80.80
CA CYS A 562 46.83 -60.60 82.08
C CYS A 562 46.94 -61.89 82.90
N ARG A 563 45.83 -62.65 83.06
CA ARG A 563 45.86 -63.95 83.76
C ARG A 563 46.80 -64.96 83.08
N LEU A 564 46.77 -65.06 81.75
CA LEU A 564 47.67 -65.96 81.01
C LEU A 564 49.15 -65.53 81.12
N GLN A 565 49.43 -64.23 81.22
CA GLN A 565 50.76 -63.69 81.48
C GLN A 565 51.21 -63.96 82.94
N GLU A 566 50.30 -63.93 83.92
CA GLU A 566 50.56 -64.34 85.31
C GLU A 566 50.85 -65.85 85.41
N GLU A 567 50.06 -66.69 84.74
CA GLU A 567 50.31 -68.14 84.65
C GLU A 567 51.66 -68.44 83.96
N LYS A 568 51.94 -67.76 82.85
CA LYS A 568 53.26 -67.81 82.17
C LYS A 568 54.38 -67.39 83.11
N ASN A 569 54.23 -66.33 83.89
CA ASN A 569 55.25 -65.88 84.84
C ASN A 569 55.44 -66.91 85.98
N CYS A 570 54.37 -67.55 86.44
CA CYS A 570 54.44 -68.68 87.38
C CYS A 570 55.17 -69.90 86.78
N LEU A 571 54.94 -70.20 85.50
CA LEU A 571 55.65 -71.26 84.77
C LEU A 571 57.13 -70.90 84.55
N VAL A 572 57.46 -69.65 84.21
CA VAL A 572 58.85 -69.17 84.13
C VAL A 572 59.55 -69.29 85.48
N GLY A 573 58.88 -68.97 86.59
CA GLY A 573 59.40 -69.17 87.95
C GLY A 573 59.63 -70.65 88.33
N LYS A 574 58.90 -71.59 87.71
CA LYS A 574 59.17 -73.03 87.82
C LYS A 574 60.34 -73.46 86.93
N VAL A 575 60.45 -72.91 85.72
CA VAL A 575 61.59 -73.17 84.82
C VAL A 575 62.90 -72.68 85.43
N THR A 576 62.98 -71.47 85.98
CA THR A 576 64.22 -70.98 86.63
C THR A 576 64.60 -71.80 87.87
N ASN A 577 63.63 -72.25 88.68
CA ASN A 577 63.91 -73.18 89.78
C ASN A 577 64.48 -74.52 89.30
N LEU A 578 63.92 -75.09 88.23
CA LEU A 578 64.46 -76.31 87.62
C LEU A 578 65.84 -76.08 86.99
N GLN A 579 66.09 -74.89 86.43
CA GLN A 579 67.33 -74.54 85.76
C GLN A 579 68.48 -74.31 86.75
N CYS A 580 68.26 -73.56 87.84
CA CYS A 580 69.24 -73.44 88.92
C CYS A 580 69.49 -74.79 89.63
N ARG A 581 68.48 -75.66 89.72
CA ARG A 581 68.67 -77.03 90.20
C ARG A 581 69.54 -77.84 89.22
N LEU A 582 69.31 -77.74 87.91
CA LEU A 582 70.15 -78.37 86.88
C LEU A 582 71.60 -77.86 86.94
N GLU A 583 71.80 -76.56 87.21
CA GLU A 583 73.13 -75.95 87.41
C GLU A 583 73.80 -76.47 88.69
N SER A 584 73.04 -76.73 89.76
CA SER A 584 73.55 -77.38 90.99
C SER A 584 73.93 -78.85 90.76
N GLU A 585 73.14 -79.60 89.99
CA GLU A 585 73.44 -80.99 89.61
C GLU A 585 74.63 -81.04 88.63
N THR A 586 74.76 -80.05 87.72
CA THR A 586 75.88 -79.91 86.79
C THR A 586 77.17 -79.51 87.49
N THR A 587 77.13 -78.63 88.49
CA THR A 587 78.31 -78.28 89.30
C THR A 587 78.71 -79.43 90.23
N GLN A 588 77.76 -80.18 90.80
CA GLN A 588 78.09 -81.44 91.50
C GLN A 588 78.72 -82.47 90.57
N LEU A 589 78.19 -82.68 89.36
CA LEU A 589 78.80 -83.59 88.38
C LEU A 589 80.17 -83.11 87.89
N THR A 590 80.38 -81.80 87.76
CA THR A 590 81.68 -81.22 87.40
C THR A 590 82.68 -81.37 88.54
N GLN A 591 82.27 -81.20 89.80
CA GLN A 591 83.11 -81.48 90.96
C GLN A 591 83.37 -82.98 91.14
N GLN A 592 82.40 -83.85 90.89
CA GLN A 592 82.61 -85.30 90.89
C GLN A 592 83.52 -85.73 89.74
N MET A 593 83.45 -85.11 88.56
CA MET A 593 84.42 -85.31 87.49
C MET A 593 85.79 -84.71 87.85
N ALA A 594 85.87 -83.61 88.60
CA ALA A 594 87.14 -83.08 89.10
C ALA A 594 87.75 -84.01 90.16
N ASP A 595 86.96 -84.58 91.07
CA ASP A 595 87.42 -85.52 92.09
C ASP A 595 87.72 -86.93 91.52
N MET A 596 87.01 -87.34 90.46
CA MET A 596 87.32 -88.54 89.66
C MET A 596 88.56 -88.30 88.81
N LYS A 597 88.74 -87.12 88.23
CA LYS A 597 89.92 -86.74 87.46
C LYS A 597 91.13 -86.52 88.36
N TYR A 598 90.97 -86.03 89.58
CA TYR A 598 92.02 -85.97 90.60
C TYR A 598 92.34 -87.36 91.17
N ARG A 599 91.36 -88.26 91.32
CA ARG A 599 91.61 -89.66 91.65
C ARG A 599 92.28 -90.41 90.51
N LEU A 600 91.86 -90.23 89.26
CA LEU A 600 92.49 -90.80 88.08
C LEU A 600 93.82 -90.14 87.75
N GLU A 601 94.05 -88.86 88.06
CA GLU A 601 95.37 -88.22 87.95
C GLU A 601 96.27 -88.62 89.11
N LYS A 602 95.74 -88.98 90.28
CA LYS A 602 96.51 -89.59 91.37
C LYS A 602 96.80 -91.07 91.13
N GLU A 603 95.87 -91.82 90.54
CA GLU A 603 96.10 -93.18 90.04
C GLU A 603 96.96 -93.18 88.78
N VAL A 604 96.98 -92.11 87.97
CA VAL A 604 97.93 -91.91 86.87
C VAL A 604 99.27 -91.38 87.39
N GLU A 605 99.36 -90.67 88.51
CA GLU A 605 100.65 -90.32 89.13
C GLU A 605 101.21 -91.51 89.94
N GLN A 606 100.35 -92.38 90.46
CA GLN A 606 100.71 -93.70 91.01
C GLN A 606 101.07 -94.68 89.89
N MET A 607 100.35 -94.69 88.77
CA MET A 607 100.76 -95.41 87.57
C MET A 607 101.98 -94.77 86.92
N ARG A 608 102.29 -93.48 87.10
CA ARG A 608 103.57 -92.85 86.66
C ARG A 608 104.71 -93.09 87.63
N THR A 609 104.47 -93.33 88.90
CA THR A 609 105.52 -93.82 89.81
C THR A 609 105.74 -95.31 89.58
N CYS A 610 104.68 -96.11 89.37
CA CYS A 610 104.83 -97.48 88.89
C CYS A 610 105.29 -97.58 87.43
N GLU A 611 105.06 -96.59 86.55
CA GLU A 611 105.60 -96.52 85.19
C GLU A 611 107.00 -95.91 85.16
N LEU A 612 107.42 -95.01 86.07
CA LEU A 612 108.84 -94.68 86.22
C LEU A 612 109.60 -95.83 86.90
N GLU A 613 109.01 -96.56 87.84
CA GLU A 613 109.62 -97.80 88.35
C GLU A 613 109.63 -98.88 87.27
N LEU A 614 108.56 -99.01 86.48
CA LEU A 614 108.51 -99.92 85.34
C LEU A 614 109.33 -99.44 84.15
N GLU A 615 109.67 -98.16 83.96
CA GLU A 615 110.44 -97.59 82.83
C GLU A 615 111.87 -97.20 83.20
N GLU A 616 112.24 -97.00 84.46
CA GLU A 616 113.63 -97.19 84.89
C GLU A 616 113.98 -98.68 84.84
N THR A 617 113.02 -99.57 85.16
CA THR A 617 113.19 -100.99 84.84
C THR A 617 112.92 -101.35 83.38
N ASN A 618 112.20 -100.58 82.55
CA ASN A 618 112.06 -100.84 81.09
C ASN A 618 113.18 -100.18 80.30
N ALA A 619 113.79 -99.10 80.74
CA ALA A 619 115.07 -98.61 80.23
C ALA A 619 116.19 -99.54 80.71
N GLY A 620 116.16 -99.97 81.97
CA GLY A 620 117.02 -101.03 82.48
C GLY A 620 116.84 -102.37 81.74
N LEU A 621 115.61 -102.73 81.35
CA LEU A 621 115.29 -103.94 80.60
C LEU A 621 115.50 -103.77 79.10
N GLN A 622 115.30 -102.59 78.49
CA GLN A 622 115.66 -102.33 77.09
C GLN A 622 117.18 -102.14 76.93
N GLN A 623 117.89 -101.70 77.96
CA GLN A 623 119.35 -101.77 78.01
C GLN A 623 119.81 -103.21 78.22
N LYS A 624 119.16 -104.00 79.11
CA LYS A 624 119.40 -105.45 79.26
C LYS A 624 118.84 -106.30 78.12
N VAL A 625 118.00 -105.78 77.22
CA VAL A 625 117.49 -106.42 75.99
C VAL A 625 118.25 -105.91 74.77
N SER A 626 118.87 -104.72 74.79
CA SER A 626 119.86 -104.33 73.78
C SER A 626 121.21 -105.02 74.03
N ILE A 627 121.60 -105.18 75.30
CA ILE A 627 122.65 -106.12 75.72
C ILE A 627 122.14 -107.55 75.51
N GLY A 628 120.89 -107.85 75.86
CA GLY A 628 120.28 -109.17 75.78
C GLY A 628 120.03 -109.68 74.37
N GLN A 629 119.87 -108.83 73.37
CA GLN A 629 119.79 -109.18 71.94
C GLN A 629 121.19 -109.31 71.32
N ARG A 630 122.20 -108.60 71.86
CA ARG A 630 123.61 -108.88 71.57
C ARG A 630 124.08 -110.17 72.23
N GLN A 631 123.59 -110.48 73.42
CA GLN A 631 123.83 -111.71 74.15
C GLN A 631 122.95 -112.87 73.63
N LEU A 632 121.76 -112.63 73.07
CA LEU A 632 121.03 -113.63 72.28
C LEU A 632 121.70 -113.84 70.93
N ALA A 633 122.17 -112.82 70.22
CA ALA A 633 122.98 -113.05 69.00
C ALA A 633 124.29 -113.83 69.29
N GLN A 634 124.79 -113.82 70.54
CA GLN A 634 125.89 -114.67 71.00
C GLN A 634 125.43 -116.01 71.60
N LEU A 635 124.26 -116.08 72.23
CA LEU A 635 123.70 -117.29 72.83
C LEU A 635 122.95 -118.14 71.82
N GLU A 636 122.37 -117.61 70.74
CA GLU A 636 121.91 -118.36 69.58
C GLU A 636 123.11 -118.98 68.86
N LYS A 637 124.24 -118.26 68.80
CA LYS A 637 125.51 -118.79 68.29
C LYS A 637 126.10 -119.87 69.22
N CYS A 638 125.96 -119.71 70.53
CA CYS A 638 126.41 -120.68 71.53
C CYS A 638 125.41 -121.84 71.71
N TYR A 639 124.12 -121.64 71.49
CA TYR A 639 123.07 -122.67 71.50
C TYR A 639 123.00 -123.39 70.16
N TYR A 640 123.43 -122.83 69.03
CA TYR A 640 123.77 -123.64 67.86
C TYR A 640 124.88 -124.64 68.23
N GLN A 641 125.96 -124.17 68.85
CA GLN A 641 127.06 -125.03 69.29
C GLN A 641 126.69 -126.00 70.43
N LYS A 642 125.76 -125.61 71.32
CA LYS A 642 125.29 -126.43 72.44
C LYS A 642 124.12 -127.34 72.07
N VAL A 643 123.33 -127.02 71.04
CA VAL A 643 122.41 -127.97 70.39
C VAL A 643 123.23 -128.96 69.56
N ASP A 644 124.27 -128.55 68.83
CA ASP A 644 125.23 -129.48 68.21
C ASP A 644 125.92 -130.39 69.24
N ALA A 645 126.08 -129.96 70.49
CA ALA A 645 126.56 -130.82 71.58
C ALA A 645 125.44 -131.72 72.13
N LEU A 646 124.28 -131.16 72.48
CA LEU A 646 123.10 -131.87 73.02
C LEU A 646 122.39 -132.76 72.00
N HIS A 647 122.71 -132.66 70.71
CA HIS A 647 122.26 -133.56 69.65
C HIS A 647 123.16 -134.81 69.60
N ARG A 648 124.48 -134.64 69.78
CA ARG A 648 125.42 -135.75 70.06
C ARG A 648 125.13 -136.40 71.42
N GLU A 649 124.71 -135.61 72.41
CA GLU A 649 124.27 -136.11 73.71
C GLU A 649 122.88 -136.76 73.65
N ASN A 650 121.98 -136.32 72.75
CA ASN A 650 120.75 -137.05 72.44
C ASN A 650 120.99 -138.34 71.67
N GLN A 651 121.98 -138.42 70.78
CA GLN A 651 122.41 -139.71 70.21
C GLN A 651 122.84 -140.67 71.32
N MET A 652 123.60 -140.19 72.32
CA MET A 652 123.96 -140.98 73.51
C MET A 652 122.76 -141.32 74.41
N MET A 653 121.81 -140.41 74.60
CA MET A 653 120.60 -140.64 75.39
C MET A 653 119.58 -141.52 74.66
N GLN A 654 119.57 -141.55 73.33
CA GLN A 654 118.84 -142.54 72.53
C GLN A 654 119.54 -143.91 72.54
N THR A 655 120.87 -143.96 72.71
CA THR A 655 121.55 -145.23 73.06
C THR A 655 121.05 -145.75 74.42
N LYS A 656 120.86 -144.86 75.40
CA LYS A 656 120.26 -145.19 76.71
C LYS A 656 118.74 -145.38 76.69
N LEU A 657 118.08 -144.92 75.63
CA LEU A 657 116.68 -145.20 75.36
C LEU A 657 116.57 -146.60 74.74
N ALA A 658 117.52 -147.04 73.92
CA ALA A 658 117.69 -148.44 73.55
C ALA A 658 118.01 -149.32 74.78
N ASP A 659 118.92 -148.93 75.68
CA ASP A 659 119.13 -149.65 76.97
C ASP A 659 117.84 -149.76 77.81
N LYS A 660 116.92 -148.80 77.67
CA LYS A 660 115.61 -148.79 78.35
C LYS A 660 114.53 -149.53 77.57
N GLU A 661 114.58 -149.57 76.25
CA GLU A 661 113.78 -150.45 75.42
C GLU A 661 114.21 -151.90 75.61
N ASP A 662 115.49 -152.20 75.84
CA ASP A 662 115.97 -153.54 76.23
C ASP A 662 115.48 -153.94 77.64
N GLN A 663 115.39 -153.02 78.59
CA GLN A 663 114.77 -153.29 79.90
C GLN A 663 113.23 -153.41 79.81
N LEU A 664 112.59 -152.64 78.93
CA LEU A 664 111.17 -152.76 78.65
C LEU A 664 110.86 -154.03 77.84
N GLN A 665 111.80 -154.47 77.01
CA GLN A 665 111.72 -155.69 76.21
C GLN A 665 112.00 -156.92 77.07
N ALA A 666 112.93 -156.86 78.03
CA ALA A 666 113.10 -157.92 79.03
C ALA A 666 111.85 -158.11 79.92
N THR A 667 111.13 -157.01 80.24
CA THR A 667 109.84 -157.11 80.94
C THR A 667 108.68 -157.52 80.03
N LYS A 668 108.66 -157.10 78.75
CA LYS A 668 107.77 -157.66 77.73
C LYS A 668 108.01 -159.15 77.58
N ASP A 669 109.24 -159.61 77.40
CA ASP A 669 109.60 -161.02 77.23
C ASP A 669 109.23 -161.88 78.45
N CYS A 670 109.11 -161.30 79.65
CA CYS A 670 108.54 -161.98 80.80
C CYS A 670 107.00 -162.20 80.70
N VAL A 671 106.32 -161.43 79.83
CA VAL A 671 104.89 -161.55 79.48
C VAL A 671 104.70 -162.28 78.14
N THR A 672 105.49 -162.00 77.10
CA THR A 672 105.49 -162.72 75.83
C THR A 672 106.14 -164.10 75.92
N LEU A 673 106.85 -164.47 77.00
CA LEU A 673 107.09 -165.89 77.33
C LEU A 673 105.83 -166.61 77.80
N LYS A 674 104.78 -165.90 78.25
CA LYS A 674 103.45 -166.49 78.49
C LYS A 674 102.55 -166.44 77.25
N GLU A 675 102.68 -165.41 76.41
CA GLU A 675 101.90 -165.33 75.15
C GLU A 675 102.49 -166.19 74.01
N SER A 676 103.81 -166.43 73.99
CA SER A 676 104.46 -167.38 73.06
C SER A 676 104.24 -168.85 73.43
N GLU A 677 103.63 -169.14 74.58
CA GLU A 677 103.05 -170.45 74.89
C GLU A 677 101.62 -170.59 74.34
N ILE A 678 100.91 -169.47 74.11
CA ILE A 678 99.51 -169.45 73.63
C ILE A 678 99.43 -169.26 72.11
N MET A 679 100.06 -168.23 71.53
CA MET A 679 99.92 -167.91 70.09
C MET A 679 100.79 -168.81 69.19
N ARG A 680 101.68 -169.64 69.76
CA ARG A 680 102.34 -170.74 69.04
C ARG A 680 101.36 -171.82 68.55
N LEU A 681 100.13 -171.83 69.09
CA LEU A 681 99.00 -172.64 68.62
C LEU A 681 98.06 -171.89 67.64
N LYS A 682 98.32 -170.61 67.33
CA LYS A 682 97.50 -169.79 66.39
C LYS A 682 98.29 -169.20 65.21
N LEU A 683 99.09 -170.07 64.61
CA LEU A 683 99.20 -170.30 63.16
C LEU A 683 99.41 -169.05 62.24
N ARG A 684 100.61 -168.84 61.68
CA ARG A 684 101.10 -169.57 60.49
C ARG A 684 100.40 -169.20 59.15
N LEU A 685 99.84 -167.99 59.01
CA LEU A 685 99.38 -167.44 57.73
C LEU A 685 99.73 -165.94 57.59
N CYS A 686 100.29 -165.57 56.43
CA CYS A 686 100.35 -164.22 55.82
C CYS A 686 101.05 -163.08 56.61
N SER A 687 101.92 -162.22 56.06
CA SER A 687 102.35 -161.88 54.68
C SER A 687 101.37 -161.07 53.82
N MET A 688 101.90 -159.94 53.30
CA MET A 688 101.38 -159.07 52.23
C MET A 688 100.17 -158.15 52.50
N ASP A 689 100.29 -156.97 51.89
CA ASP A 689 99.28 -156.23 51.11
C ASP A 689 98.07 -155.48 51.71
N GLN A 690 97.94 -154.26 51.15
CA GLN A 690 96.71 -153.61 50.66
C GLN A 690 95.69 -152.98 51.63
N CYS A 691 95.08 -151.93 51.05
CA CYS A 691 93.70 -151.42 51.13
C CYS A 691 92.77 -151.73 52.31
N ASN A 692 91.88 -150.74 52.52
CA ASN A 692 90.50 -150.88 52.98
C ASN A 692 90.22 -151.29 54.45
N SER A 693 89.69 -150.29 55.16
CA SER A 693 88.34 -150.35 55.75
C SER A 693 88.06 -151.20 57.01
N HIS A 694 87.66 -150.46 58.05
CA HIS A 694 86.41 -150.66 58.81
C HIS A 694 86.33 -151.71 59.94
N LEU A 695 85.32 -151.47 60.82
CA LEU A 695 84.70 -152.38 61.80
C LEU A 695 85.51 -152.60 63.10
N ASP A 696 85.03 -152.12 64.26
CA ASP A 696 84.02 -152.72 65.17
C ASP A 696 84.66 -153.77 66.11
N LYS A 697 84.30 -153.96 67.40
CA LYS A 697 83.28 -153.40 68.33
C LYS A 697 83.71 -153.83 69.79
N PRO A 698 82.92 -153.80 70.90
CA PRO A 698 81.46 -153.57 71.07
C PRO A 698 81.05 -152.61 72.24
N ASN A 699 79.75 -152.60 72.57
CA ASN A 699 79.05 -152.01 73.73
C ASN A 699 78.96 -150.45 73.80
N ASP A 700 77.83 -149.80 74.10
CA ASP A 700 76.43 -150.27 74.23
C ASP A 700 75.38 -149.16 73.90
N THR A 701 74.19 -149.59 73.47
CA THR A 701 72.82 -148.99 73.39
C THR A 701 72.50 -147.50 73.74
N ALA A 702 71.44 -146.82 73.23
CA ALA A 702 70.53 -146.93 72.05
C ALA A 702 69.43 -145.79 72.06
N VAL A 703 68.66 -145.64 70.95
CA VAL A 703 67.32 -144.95 70.80
C VAL A 703 67.24 -143.37 70.86
N PRO A 704 66.10 -142.64 70.56
CA PRO A 704 66.12 -141.63 69.46
C PRO A 704 65.35 -140.27 69.62
N MET A 705 65.35 -139.46 68.52
CA MET A 705 64.32 -138.53 67.98
C MET A 705 63.78 -137.24 68.70
N GLN A 706 63.70 -136.16 67.89
CA GLN A 706 62.73 -135.02 67.83
C GLN A 706 62.41 -134.11 69.06
N GLY A 707 62.50 -132.77 68.91
CA GLY A 707 61.81 -131.79 69.80
C GLY A 707 62.24 -130.29 69.83
N ALA A 708 61.37 -129.41 69.30
CA ALA A 708 61.22 -127.92 69.29
C ALA A 708 61.89 -126.88 70.28
N ASN A 709 61.97 -125.62 69.77
CA ASN A 709 61.95 -124.26 70.42
C ASN A 709 63.14 -123.73 71.29
N GLY A 710 63.45 -122.41 71.38
CA GLY A 710 62.95 -121.19 70.66
C GLY A 710 63.54 -119.82 71.13
N CYS A 711 63.41 -118.75 70.30
CA CYS A 711 63.64 -117.28 70.48
C CYS A 711 65.01 -116.73 71.02
N GLY A 712 65.70 -115.70 70.45
CA GLY A 712 65.50 -114.79 69.29
C GLY A 712 65.28 -113.30 69.69
N GLY A 713 65.83 -112.22 69.06
CA GLY A 713 66.75 -112.02 67.92
C GLY A 713 67.06 -110.50 67.62
N CYS A 714 67.66 -110.15 66.46
CA CYS A 714 68.03 -108.78 65.95
C CYS A 714 69.17 -108.01 66.70
N ASN A 715 69.97 -107.04 66.19
CA ASN A 715 70.16 -106.18 64.96
C ASN A 715 69.30 -104.90 64.80
N GLY A 716 69.74 -103.78 64.14
CA GLY A 716 70.94 -103.51 63.29
C GLY A 716 71.10 -102.02 62.84
N ALA A 717 71.83 -101.72 61.74
CA ALA A 717 72.26 -100.33 61.35
C ALA A 717 72.33 -99.98 59.82
N LYS A 718 72.60 -98.69 59.49
CA LYS A 718 73.09 -98.06 58.21
C LYS A 718 72.12 -97.63 57.05
N ALA A 719 72.23 -96.34 56.68
CA ALA A 719 72.39 -95.72 55.33
C ALA A 719 71.33 -95.70 54.17
N LYS A 720 70.94 -94.45 53.78
CA LYS A 720 70.93 -93.84 52.40
C LYS A 720 70.09 -94.44 51.22
N ARG A 721 68.91 -93.85 50.88
CA ARG A 721 68.43 -93.46 49.50
C ARG A 721 66.90 -93.15 49.38
N ARG A 722 66.56 -92.25 48.43
CA ARG A 722 65.37 -92.11 47.53
C ARG A 722 63.91 -92.51 47.94
N SER A 723 63.00 -91.58 47.60
CA SER A 723 61.72 -91.71 46.82
C SER A 723 60.41 -92.33 47.36
N GLN A 724 59.33 -91.54 47.18
CA GLN A 724 58.00 -91.89 46.65
C GLN A 724 56.97 -92.73 47.47
N SER A 725 55.84 -92.08 47.82
CA SER A 725 54.49 -92.30 47.23
C SER A 725 53.27 -92.60 48.16
N CYS A 726 52.11 -92.12 47.69
CA CYS A 726 50.72 -92.61 47.87
C CYS A 726 49.99 -92.55 49.24
N GLY A 727 48.79 -91.92 49.23
CA GLY A 727 47.77 -91.96 50.29
C GLY A 727 46.79 -90.76 50.22
N GLY A 728 45.62 -90.93 49.58
CA GLY A 728 44.54 -89.90 49.50
C GLY A 728 43.38 -90.17 50.49
N PRO A 729 42.14 -89.65 50.28
CA PRO A 729 41.62 -89.01 49.05
C PRO A 729 40.71 -87.75 49.28
N THR A 730 40.04 -87.30 48.18
CA THR A 730 38.85 -86.39 48.09
C THR A 730 38.98 -84.89 48.46
N SER A 731 38.35 -83.92 47.77
CA SER A 731 37.78 -83.87 46.39
C SER A 731 37.28 -82.45 45.97
N ARG A 732 37.56 -82.01 44.72
CA ARG A 732 36.91 -80.87 43.96
C ARG A 732 37.06 -79.46 44.59
N CYS A 733 36.93 -78.30 43.93
CA CYS A 733 37.04 -77.72 42.56
C CYS A 733 37.09 -76.17 42.75
N ALA A 734 37.41 -75.24 41.84
CA ALA A 734 37.72 -75.17 40.39
C ALA A 734 39.04 -74.32 40.22
N GLU A 735 39.57 -73.77 39.11
CA GLU A 735 39.17 -73.41 37.72
C GLU A 735 38.25 -72.16 37.57
N TRP A 736 38.47 -71.17 36.66
CA TRP A 736 39.43 -71.02 35.54
C TRP A 736 39.84 -69.55 35.24
N LYS A 737 41.04 -69.40 34.63
CA LYS A 737 41.46 -68.56 33.47
C LYS A 737 40.69 -67.26 33.11
N VAL A 738 41.30 -66.07 32.91
CA VAL A 738 42.41 -65.59 32.00
C VAL A 738 41.89 -64.90 30.72
N THR A 739 42.70 -63.97 30.18
CA THR A 739 42.57 -63.20 28.91
C THR A 739 41.42 -62.16 28.79
N ALA A 740 41.44 -61.17 27.90
CA ALA A 740 42.49 -60.26 27.35
C ALA A 740 41.88 -59.38 26.22
N ALA A 741 42.69 -58.48 25.65
CA ALA A 741 42.66 -58.06 24.23
C ALA A 741 41.49 -57.20 23.69
N THR A 742 41.68 -55.87 23.78
CA THR A 742 41.76 -54.94 22.63
C THR A 742 40.70 -54.88 21.50
N ASN A 743 40.32 -53.62 21.21
CA ASN A 743 40.33 -52.96 19.88
C ASN A 743 39.10 -52.91 18.94
N ARG A 744 38.99 -51.71 18.32
CA ARG A 744 38.51 -51.35 16.96
C ARG A 744 37.02 -51.23 16.63
N MET A 745 36.62 -49.96 16.52
CA MET A 745 36.17 -49.26 15.30
C MET A 745 34.94 -49.71 14.48
N LYS A 746 34.12 -48.67 14.19
CA LYS A 746 33.57 -48.25 12.88
C LYS A 746 32.17 -48.72 12.43
N GLU A 747 31.37 -47.69 12.15
CA GLU A 747 30.59 -47.43 10.92
C GLU A 747 29.16 -47.98 10.70
N GLN A 748 28.38 -47.09 10.05
CA GLN A 748 27.23 -47.35 9.16
C GLN A 748 25.89 -47.84 9.77
N GLU A 749 24.71 -47.43 9.28
CA GLU A 749 24.32 -46.28 8.42
C GLU A 749 22.76 -46.12 8.41
N LYS A 750 22.24 -45.10 7.71
CA LYS A 750 20.91 -45.07 7.01
C LYS A 750 19.61 -45.02 7.85
N GLU A 751 18.49 -44.49 7.37
CA GLU A 751 18.21 -43.40 6.39
C GLU A 751 16.71 -43.00 6.43
N SER A 752 16.34 -41.89 5.76
CA SER A 752 14.99 -41.56 5.24
C SER A 752 13.84 -41.28 6.26
N GLU A 753 12.65 -40.74 5.92
CA GLU A 753 12.08 -39.69 5.01
C GLU A 753 10.56 -39.56 5.39
N LYS A 754 9.69 -38.57 5.06
CA LYS A 754 9.73 -37.30 4.30
C LYS A 754 8.51 -36.39 4.67
N ARG A 755 8.70 -35.05 4.68
CA ARG A 755 7.84 -33.97 4.10
C ARG A 755 6.35 -33.72 4.47
N GLU A 756 6.02 -32.41 4.35
CA GLU A 756 4.81 -31.78 3.76
C GLU A 756 3.41 -32.01 4.40
N CYS A 757 2.99 -31.02 5.19
CA CYS A 757 1.98 -30.04 4.74
C CYS A 757 2.35 -28.63 5.25
#